data_AF-A0A7Y1UHX2-F1
#
_entry.id   AF-A0A7Y1UHX2-F1
#
_cell.length_a   1.000
_cell.length_b   1.000
_cell.length_c   1.000
_cell.angle_alpha   90.00
_cell.angle_beta   90.00
_cell.angle_gamma   90.00
#
_symmetry.space_group_name_H-M   'P 1'
#
loop_
_entity.id
_entity.type
_entity.pdbx_description
1 polymer ?
#
loop_
_entity_poly.entity_id
_entity_poly.type
_entity_poly.pdbx_seq_one_letter_code
_entity_poly.pdbx_strand_id
1 'polypeptide(L)'
;MATILTFLRAALSRAGATWCRRLLVAAVCTSAPASAAEPPSPGGNDSAALDREVRTALAGAVEFFRKRAAEDAEGWVVPPARTRKVVDREIITHQYREVTREIPVYKYEYGTYEVVEKVRVGQSSDAVDTFRKVQRKRVVSRKQVGTRTVKRLVLDPDGPIARDHVRPIYGPGGPDNWARDALGDNALALFALRRAGVPADDATVEQLATRLTIFLSNYGYPDATWDLAWLTAAFAAMPGEAHQETARLLASKLLDGQIRDGAAAGLWGPVAINTALLAERMLVLEKHSRKLTEAKQVAGAGRTEERAYERAKTAYQEELSNLLRVATFGMAGHLIERAVTISPGEADTIVMAGLTDYIYNQRTADLGSTALALYALRQAAEYGAFPGELWRPEGSKVRPESPSALLGASVRALADELVEKRGWDEMNHYQPVKDFDEIRTFPGLPRAEVDFPEPASGTSLLTTMQGFSAMSDAVRIAKTGGLDAKYRRHLEKGSELFRAAAEDLLEGWPAGESKPQLFAPYDHCLFLSEVTREPGSSKEDRRDLWEPLARGLLSLRFTDGSWRHMGPGRRFHLPTSLFARIAVMEAPGKGALVEYDKPQVDHYHRAIATALQSGRRLRTRAEHVVPTAFAMVFLAENVRPPVIGECLWSPDAGPSRLIPVVTRVMRQQKGLPLRYSAVERPVGGGSLGELPALLVRGAGAFDPGDDEKAALEAHLGQGGLVIVEATADSGGADFLSGAERELAALLPESSPAEDVGSDQDLMGAAAGTARVRALRQPDGSLSVVFLPLAPDGEGEGLPRSTAARAMYNMLFQKIDPGILEEGYPISVDAGPEPGAGAE
;
A
#
# COMPACT_ATOMS: atom_id res chain seq x y z
N MET A 1 -44.66 -42.95 21.07
CA MET A 1 -44.49 -41.73 20.23
C MET A 1 -45.33 -40.55 20.71
N ALA A 2 -46.64 -40.71 21.00
CA ALA A 2 -47.48 -39.62 21.51
C ALA A 2 -47.02 -39.06 22.89
N THR A 3 -46.45 -39.89 23.76
CA THR A 3 -45.97 -39.47 25.09
C THR A 3 -44.66 -38.66 25.05
N ILE A 4 -43.83 -38.86 24.01
CA ILE A 4 -42.57 -38.12 23.80
C ILE A 4 -42.86 -36.72 23.25
N LEU A 5 -43.91 -36.59 22.41
CA LEU A 5 -44.37 -35.32 21.87
C LEU A 5 -44.97 -34.39 22.93
N THR A 6 -45.64 -34.95 23.95
CA THR A 6 -46.18 -34.14 25.07
C THR A 6 -45.08 -33.61 25.98
N PHE A 7 -44.00 -34.37 26.19
CA PHE A 7 -42.85 -33.93 26.99
C PHE A 7 -42.02 -32.85 26.28
N LEU A 8 -41.83 -32.97 24.96
CA LEU A 8 -41.14 -31.95 24.15
C LEU A 8 -41.93 -30.63 24.06
N ARG A 9 -43.27 -30.68 24.03
CA ARG A 9 -44.11 -29.46 24.04
C ARG A 9 -44.05 -28.69 25.36
N ALA A 10 -43.86 -29.38 26.49
CA ALA A 10 -43.70 -28.74 27.79
C ALA A 10 -42.30 -28.15 28.01
N ALA A 11 -41.27 -28.70 27.37
CA ALA A 11 -39.90 -28.16 27.39
C ALA A 11 -39.73 -26.94 26.46
N LEU A 12 -40.41 -26.93 25.30
CA LEU A 12 -40.34 -25.85 24.31
C LEU A 12 -41.12 -24.57 24.70
N SER A 13 -41.96 -24.60 25.73
CA SER A 13 -42.67 -23.39 26.23
C SER A 13 -41.88 -22.61 27.28
N ARG A 14 -40.72 -23.12 27.76
CA ARG A 14 -39.90 -22.49 28.81
C ARG A 14 -38.53 -21.97 28.34
N ALA A 15 -38.12 -22.20 27.09
CA ALA A 15 -36.87 -21.69 26.54
C ALA A 15 -37.14 -20.58 25.50
N GLY A 16 -36.69 -19.36 25.80
CA GLY A 16 -36.95 -18.16 25.01
C GLY A 16 -36.42 -18.22 23.56
N ALA A 17 -37.10 -17.48 22.68
CA ALA A 17 -36.95 -17.41 21.22
C ALA A 17 -35.54 -17.07 20.66
N THR A 18 -34.55 -16.88 21.52
CA THR A 18 -33.15 -16.59 21.16
C THR A 18 -32.37 -17.86 20.78
N TRP A 19 -32.77 -19.04 21.29
CA TRP A 19 -32.05 -20.30 21.05
C TRP A 19 -32.42 -20.94 19.70
N CYS A 20 -33.69 -20.88 19.28
CA CYS A 20 -34.14 -21.42 17.99
C CYS A 20 -33.58 -20.66 16.78
N ARG A 21 -33.16 -19.38 16.94
CA ARG A 21 -32.48 -18.61 15.89
C ARG A 21 -31.04 -19.05 15.63
N ARG A 22 -30.36 -19.68 16.60
CA ARG A 22 -28.96 -20.14 16.44
C ARG A 22 -28.88 -21.50 15.73
N LEU A 23 -29.86 -22.38 15.93
CA LEU A 23 -29.90 -23.69 15.27
C LEU A 23 -30.33 -23.61 13.79
N LEU A 24 -31.16 -22.63 13.42
CA LEU A 24 -31.59 -22.46 12.02
C LEU A 24 -30.55 -21.77 11.12
N VAL A 25 -29.55 -21.10 11.69
CA VAL A 25 -28.38 -20.57 10.95
C VAL A 25 -27.32 -21.66 10.70
N ALA A 26 -27.27 -22.69 11.55
CA ALA A 26 -26.33 -23.81 11.38
C ALA A 26 -26.75 -24.81 10.27
N ALA A 27 -28.01 -24.79 9.82
CA ALA A 27 -28.53 -25.79 8.87
C ALA A 27 -28.60 -25.33 7.39
N VAL A 28 -28.17 -24.09 7.07
CA VAL A 28 -28.21 -23.54 5.69
C VAL A 28 -26.80 -23.24 5.11
N CYS A 29 -25.73 -23.55 5.84
CA CYS A 29 -24.35 -23.40 5.36
C CYS A 29 -23.66 -24.75 5.12
N THR A 30 -24.29 -25.65 4.36
CA THR A 30 -23.60 -26.82 3.80
C THR A 30 -23.30 -26.58 2.32
N SER A 31 -22.34 -25.70 2.03
CA SER A 31 -21.53 -25.85 0.82
C SER A 31 -20.42 -26.83 1.14
N ALA A 32 -20.25 -27.84 0.27
CA ALA A 32 -19.35 -28.98 0.46
C ALA A 32 -17.96 -28.57 0.98
N PRO A 33 -17.37 -29.32 1.93
CA PRO A 33 -15.99 -29.08 2.35
C PRO A 33 -15.05 -29.36 1.17
N ALA A 34 -14.14 -28.42 0.93
CA ALA A 34 -12.95 -28.70 0.16
C ALA A 34 -12.25 -29.91 0.79
N SER A 35 -11.94 -30.90 -0.05
CA SER A 35 -11.23 -32.11 0.31
C SER A 35 -9.95 -31.76 1.08
N ALA A 36 -9.91 -32.06 2.38
CA ALA A 36 -8.70 -31.97 3.19
C ALA A 36 -7.75 -33.07 2.70
N ALA A 37 -6.79 -32.69 1.87
CA ALA A 37 -5.64 -33.54 1.57
C ALA A 37 -4.76 -33.62 2.82
N GLU A 38 -4.30 -34.82 3.15
CA GLU A 38 -3.30 -35.06 4.20
C GLU A 38 -2.03 -34.23 3.97
N PRO A 39 -1.33 -33.80 5.03
CA PRO A 39 -0.08 -33.05 4.90
C PRO A 39 1.00 -33.93 4.24
N PRO A 40 1.64 -33.50 3.14
CA PRO A 40 2.71 -34.26 2.53
C PRO A 40 3.97 -34.27 3.42
N SER A 41 4.72 -35.37 3.36
CA SER A 41 5.97 -35.57 4.09
C SER A 41 7.10 -34.65 3.58
N PRO A 42 8.07 -34.27 4.43
CA PRO A 42 9.12 -33.33 4.09
C PRO A 42 10.19 -34.01 3.23
N GLY A 43 10.21 -33.72 1.93
CA GLY A 43 11.26 -34.19 1.02
C GLY A 43 11.23 -33.48 -0.33
N GLY A 44 12.12 -32.51 -0.51
CA GLY A 44 12.76 -32.10 -1.79
C GLY A 44 11.93 -31.56 -2.96
N ASN A 45 10.65 -31.91 -3.12
CA ASN A 45 9.83 -31.61 -4.29
C ASN A 45 8.73 -30.55 -4.06
N ASP A 46 8.69 -29.91 -2.89
CA ASP A 46 7.55 -29.07 -2.47
C ASP A 46 7.71 -27.58 -2.81
N SER A 47 8.95 -27.05 -2.96
CA SER A 47 9.19 -25.62 -3.24
C SER A 47 8.91 -25.23 -4.70
N ALA A 48 9.38 -26.02 -5.67
CA ALA A 48 9.07 -25.80 -7.09
C ALA A 48 7.57 -25.94 -7.41
N ALA A 49 6.89 -26.87 -6.72
CA ALA A 49 5.44 -27.03 -6.80
C ALA A 49 4.71 -25.79 -6.26
N LEU A 50 5.16 -25.26 -5.11
CA LEU A 50 4.65 -24.01 -4.56
C LEU A 50 4.88 -22.83 -5.49
N ASP A 51 6.08 -22.66 -6.05
CA ASP A 51 6.39 -21.56 -6.96
C ASP A 51 5.48 -21.61 -8.20
N ARG A 52 5.21 -22.80 -8.76
CA ARG A 52 4.23 -22.96 -9.85
C ARG A 52 2.80 -22.62 -9.42
N GLU A 53 2.38 -23.02 -8.23
CA GLU A 53 1.05 -22.69 -7.69
C GLU A 53 0.90 -21.17 -7.48
N VAL A 54 1.93 -20.53 -6.94
CA VAL A 54 2.01 -19.08 -6.78
C VAL A 54 1.92 -18.38 -8.14
N ARG A 55 2.70 -18.80 -9.15
CA ARG A 55 2.64 -18.23 -10.50
C ARG A 55 1.24 -18.36 -11.11
N THR A 56 0.61 -19.52 -10.94
CA THR A 56 -0.78 -19.74 -11.38
C THR A 56 -1.78 -18.83 -10.65
N ALA A 57 -1.59 -18.61 -9.34
CA ALA A 57 -2.42 -17.72 -8.56
C ALA A 57 -2.29 -16.25 -8.98
N LEU A 58 -1.07 -15.80 -9.24
CA LEU A 58 -0.80 -14.46 -9.74
C LEU A 58 -1.43 -14.25 -11.11
N ALA A 59 -1.32 -15.22 -12.03
CA ALA A 59 -1.98 -15.15 -13.33
C ALA A 59 -3.52 -15.04 -13.20
N GLY A 60 -4.14 -15.82 -12.30
CA GLY A 60 -5.57 -15.71 -12.03
C GLY A 60 -5.99 -14.36 -11.44
N ALA A 61 -5.14 -13.75 -10.61
CA ALA A 61 -5.37 -12.43 -10.03
C ALA A 61 -5.26 -11.30 -11.08
N VAL A 62 -4.36 -11.44 -12.06
CA VAL A 62 -4.28 -10.56 -13.22
C VAL A 62 -5.58 -10.60 -14.01
N GLU A 63 -6.11 -11.80 -14.30
CA GLU A 63 -7.40 -11.96 -14.99
C GLU A 63 -8.57 -11.34 -14.21
N PHE A 64 -8.56 -11.44 -12.88
CA PHE A 64 -9.53 -10.76 -12.03
C PHE A 64 -9.54 -9.24 -12.27
N PHE A 65 -8.36 -8.60 -12.28
CA PHE A 65 -8.26 -7.17 -12.53
C PHE A 65 -8.61 -6.76 -13.96
N ARG A 66 -8.18 -7.53 -14.97
CA ARG A 66 -8.54 -7.33 -16.38
C ARG A 66 -10.06 -7.34 -16.57
N LYS A 67 -10.73 -8.37 -16.02
CA LYS A 67 -12.19 -8.48 -16.07
C LYS A 67 -12.87 -7.28 -15.39
N ARG A 68 -12.37 -6.88 -14.23
CA ARG A 68 -12.94 -5.78 -13.47
C ARG A 68 -12.77 -4.43 -14.16
N ALA A 69 -11.62 -4.19 -14.80
CA ALA A 69 -11.39 -3.00 -15.63
C ALA A 69 -12.31 -3.00 -16.86
N ALA A 70 -12.50 -4.14 -17.51
CA ALA A 70 -13.38 -4.28 -18.68
C ALA A 70 -14.88 -4.06 -18.37
N GLU A 71 -15.31 -4.19 -17.12
CA GLU A 71 -16.68 -3.87 -16.68
C GLU A 71 -16.95 -2.36 -16.68
N ASP A 72 -15.91 -1.52 -16.73
CA ASP A 72 -16.02 -0.07 -16.80
C ASP A 72 -15.55 0.49 -18.14
N ALA A 73 -16.36 1.34 -18.77
CA ALA A 73 -16.05 1.93 -20.07
C ALA A 73 -14.76 2.77 -20.11
N GLU A 74 -14.31 3.30 -18.96
CA GLU A 74 -13.05 4.03 -18.85
C GLU A 74 -11.88 3.16 -18.40
N GLY A 75 -12.12 1.88 -18.06
CA GLY A 75 -11.10 0.92 -17.65
C GLY A 75 -10.76 0.96 -16.16
N TRP A 76 -11.60 1.57 -15.32
CA TRP A 76 -11.36 1.64 -13.88
C TRP A 76 -11.61 0.30 -13.18
N VAL A 77 -10.67 -0.12 -12.33
CA VAL A 77 -10.85 -1.28 -11.43
C VAL A 77 -11.80 -0.92 -10.28
N VAL A 78 -11.72 0.31 -9.78
CA VAL A 78 -12.67 0.87 -8.80
C VAL A 78 -13.30 2.11 -9.43
N PRO A 79 -14.37 1.96 -10.24
CA PRO A 79 -14.97 3.08 -10.94
C PRO A 79 -15.70 4.03 -9.98
N PRO A 80 -15.76 5.33 -10.30
CA PRO A 80 -16.61 6.26 -9.57
C PRO A 80 -18.09 5.89 -9.74
N ALA A 81 -18.93 6.40 -8.84
CA ALA A 81 -20.36 6.36 -9.07
C ALA A 81 -20.74 7.41 -10.12
N ARG A 82 -20.89 6.97 -11.37
CA ARG A 82 -21.40 7.81 -12.46
C ARG A 82 -22.82 8.28 -12.14
N THR A 83 -22.99 9.57 -11.84
CA THR A 83 -24.32 10.13 -11.58
C THR A 83 -24.98 10.58 -12.88
N ARG A 84 -26.32 10.50 -12.93
CA ARG A 84 -27.11 10.86 -14.11
C ARG A 84 -27.80 12.20 -13.86
N LYS A 85 -27.79 13.11 -14.85
CA LYS A 85 -28.57 14.36 -14.80
C LYS A 85 -30.03 14.07 -15.17
N VAL A 86 -30.97 14.80 -14.58
CA VAL A 86 -32.36 14.78 -15.07
C VAL A 86 -32.36 15.48 -16.42
N VAL A 87 -32.60 14.73 -17.50
CA VAL A 87 -32.62 15.25 -18.88
C VAL A 87 -34.03 15.54 -19.35
N ASP A 88 -35.04 14.90 -18.76
CA ASP A 88 -36.45 15.11 -19.09
C ASP A 88 -37.34 14.71 -17.90
N ARG A 89 -38.66 14.88 -18.01
CA ARG A 89 -39.64 14.47 -17.00
C ARG A 89 -40.83 13.77 -17.68
N GLU A 90 -41.05 12.50 -17.34
CA GLU A 90 -42.26 11.77 -17.77
C GLU A 90 -43.42 12.02 -16.79
N ILE A 91 -44.63 12.12 -17.32
CA ILE A 91 -45.85 12.15 -16.50
C ILE A 91 -46.39 10.72 -16.43
N ILE A 92 -46.43 10.16 -15.23
CA ILE A 92 -47.04 8.86 -14.97
C ILE A 92 -48.35 9.09 -14.23
N THR A 93 -49.46 8.68 -14.83
CA THR A 93 -50.76 8.67 -14.17
C THR A 93 -50.86 7.41 -13.30
N HIS A 94 -50.97 7.60 -11.99
CA HIS A 94 -51.29 6.54 -11.04
C HIS A 94 -52.77 6.59 -10.67
N GLN A 95 -53.38 5.41 -10.54
CA GLN A 95 -54.73 5.27 -10.03
C GLN A 95 -54.71 5.14 -8.50
N TYR A 96 -55.68 5.77 -7.86
CA TYR A 96 -55.83 5.83 -6.42
C TYR A 96 -57.26 5.47 -6.01
N ARG A 97 -57.37 4.84 -4.84
CA ARG A 97 -58.63 4.68 -4.11
C ARG A 97 -58.57 5.47 -2.82
N GLU A 98 -59.66 6.15 -2.50
CA GLU A 98 -59.80 6.83 -1.22
C GLU A 98 -60.07 5.81 -0.11
N VAL A 99 -59.18 5.74 0.89
CA VAL A 99 -59.32 4.87 2.06
C VAL A 99 -59.37 5.73 3.30
N THR A 100 -60.38 5.47 4.12
CA THR A 100 -60.57 6.12 5.41
C THR A 100 -59.72 5.41 6.46
N ARG A 101 -58.79 6.12 7.09
CA ARG A 101 -57.92 5.57 8.15
C ARG A 101 -57.99 6.43 9.40
N GLU A 102 -58.12 5.78 10.55
CA GLU A 102 -57.99 6.47 11.84
C GLU A 102 -56.51 6.74 12.12
N ILE A 103 -56.17 8.02 12.30
CA ILE A 103 -54.82 8.46 12.66
C ILE A 103 -54.87 9.00 14.09
N PRO A 104 -53.93 8.58 14.96
CA PRO A 104 -53.84 9.11 16.32
C PRO A 104 -53.51 10.61 16.29
N VAL A 105 -54.27 11.40 17.06
CA VAL A 105 -54.04 12.82 17.27
C VAL A 105 -53.23 13.00 18.56
N TYR A 106 -52.06 13.61 18.43
CA TYR A 106 -51.17 13.90 19.55
C TYR A 106 -51.27 15.37 19.94
N LYS A 107 -51.32 15.63 21.25
CA LYS A 107 -51.04 16.96 21.82
C LYS A 107 -49.57 17.00 22.18
N TYR A 108 -48.89 18.00 21.65
CA TYR A 108 -47.45 18.21 21.81
C TYR A 108 -47.22 19.26 22.88
N GLU A 109 -46.40 18.93 23.87
CA GLU A 109 -45.85 19.92 24.79
C GLU A 109 -44.51 20.38 24.27
N TYR A 110 -44.34 21.69 24.14
CA TYR A 110 -43.12 22.30 23.61
C TYR A 110 -42.32 22.94 24.73
N GLY A 111 -41.03 22.63 24.80
CA GLY A 111 -40.04 23.40 25.55
C GLY A 111 -39.27 24.32 24.61
N THR A 112 -38.79 25.45 25.09
CA THR A 112 -37.92 26.33 24.33
C THR A 112 -36.45 26.04 24.61
N TYR A 113 -35.61 26.19 23.59
CA TYR A 113 -34.16 26.17 23.71
C TYR A 113 -33.57 27.22 22.78
N GLU A 114 -32.42 27.78 23.15
CA GLU A 114 -31.75 28.83 22.38
C GLU A 114 -30.83 28.21 21.34
N VAL A 115 -30.91 28.70 20.10
CA VAL A 115 -30.00 28.34 19.02
C VAL A 115 -29.44 29.62 18.43
N VAL A 116 -28.12 29.69 18.23
CA VAL A 116 -27.49 30.79 17.50
C VAL A 116 -27.67 30.50 16.00
N GLU A 117 -28.49 31.30 15.33
CA GLU A 117 -28.76 31.16 13.90
C GLU A 117 -28.41 32.46 13.16
N LYS A 118 -28.04 32.30 11.89
CA LYS A 118 -27.75 33.40 10.98
C LYS A 118 -29.07 34.04 10.55
N VAL A 119 -29.33 35.25 11.02
CA VAL A 119 -30.54 36.02 10.70
C VAL A 119 -30.17 37.18 9.79
N ARG A 120 -30.84 37.26 8.64
CA ARG A 120 -30.68 38.36 7.70
C ARG A 120 -31.39 39.60 8.25
N VAL A 121 -30.63 40.66 8.51
CA VAL A 121 -31.17 41.91 9.08
C VAL A 121 -31.21 42.97 7.98
N GLY A 122 -32.42 43.40 7.63
CA GLY A 122 -32.71 44.32 6.53
C GLY A 122 -33.49 43.65 5.38
N GLN A 123 -34.29 44.41 4.65
CA GLN A 123 -35.07 43.94 3.49
C GLN A 123 -34.54 44.45 2.13
N SER A 124 -33.39 45.14 2.11
CA SER A 124 -32.77 45.69 0.89
C SER A 124 -31.63 44.80 0.35
N SER A 125 -31.07 45.19 -0.80
CA SER A 125 -29.88 44.58 -1.42
C SER A 125 -28.64 44.58 -0.51
N ASP A 126 -28.62 45.42 0.51
CA ASP A 126 -27.48 45.64 1.42
C ASP A 126 -27.65 44.90 2.76
N ALA A 127 -28.62 43.98 2.85
CA ALA A 127 -28.89 43.23 4.06
C ALA A 127 -27.70 42.35 4.47
N VAL A 128 -27.22 42.55 5.70
CA VAL A 128 -26.09 41.82 6.28
C VAL A 128 -26.61 40.67 7.14
N ASP A 129 -26.03 39.49 6.95
CA ASP A 129 -26.33 38.34 7.76
C ASP A 129 -25.61 38.43 9.11
N THR A 130 -26.35 38.43 10.22
CA THR A 130 -25.79 38.47 11.58
C THR A 130 -26.27 37.29 12.40
N PHE A 131 -25.39 36.72 13.23
CA PHE A 131 -25.76 35.62 14.12
C PHE A 131 -26.49 36.18 15.35
N ARG A 132 -27.69 35.65 15.61
CA ARG A 132 -28.48 36.01 16.81
C ARG A 132 -28.93 34.74 17.53
N LYS A 133 -29.01 34.82 18.86
CA LYS A 133 -29.69 33.80 19.67
C LYS A 133 -31.19 33.87 19.39
N VAL A 134 -31.74 32.82 18.80
CA VAL A 134 -33.15 32.68 18.49
C VAL A 134 -33.72 31.55 19.35
N GLN A 135 -34.79 31.83 20.08
CA GLN A 135 -35.51 30.83 20.86
C GLN A 135 -36.33 29.94 19.92
N ARG A 136 -36.00 28.65 19.87
CA ARG A 136 -36.73 27.62 19.10
C ARG A 136 -37.53 26.73 20.05
N LYS A 137 -38.71 26.30 19.59
CA LYS A 137 -39.54 25.34 20.32
C LYS A 137 -39.19 23.92 19.88
N ARG A 138 -38.89 23.02 20.82
CA ARG A 138 -38.81 21.57 20.59
C ARG A 138 -39.93 20.86 21.33
N VAL A 139 -40.42 19.76 20.76
CA VAL A 139 -41.38 18.89 21.44
C VAL A 139 -40.66 18.17 22.59
N VAL A 140 -41.12 18.36 23.82
CA VAL A 140 -40.56 17.74 25.04
C VAL A 140 -41.38 16.51 25.45
N SER A 141 -42.69 16.50 25.18
CA SER A 141 -43.54 15.33 25.42
C SER A 141 -44.64 15.23 24.35
N ARG A 142 -45.10 14.00 24.07
CA ARG A 142 -46.28 13.75 23.23
C ARG A 142 -47.28 12.87 24.00
N LYS A 143 -48.53 13.31 24.06
CA LYS A 143 -49.64 12.51 24.61
C LYS A 143 -50.70 12.32 23.53
N GLN A 144 -51.08 11.08 23.23
CA GLN A 144 -52.19 10.81 22.32
C GLN A 144 -53.49 11.22 23.00
N VAL A 145 -54.27 12.09 22.37
CA VAL A 145 -55.50 12.68 22.96
C VAL A 145 -56.76 12.24 22.21
N GLY A 146 -56.61 11.49 21.13
CA GLY A 146 -57.72 10.86 20.41
C GLY A 146 -57.27 10.20 19.10
N THR A 147 -58.24 9.75 18.31
CA THR A 147 -58.05 9.40 16.89
C THR A 147 -58.92 10.34 16.05
N ARG A 148 -58.43 10.69 14.85
CA ARG A 148 -59.25 11.39 13.86
C ARG A 148 -59.26 10.59 12.58
N THR A 149 -60.43 10.57 11.96
CA THR A 149 -60.66 9.89 10.70
C THR A 149 -60.16 10.77 9.56
N VAL A 150 -59.15 10.33 8.82
CA VAL A 150 -58.60 11.07 7.68
C VAL A 150 -58.79 10.22 6.43
N LYS A 151 -59.34 10.84 5.38
CA LYS A 151 -59.39 10.22 4.06
C LYS A 151 -58.03 10.37 3.39
N ARG A 152 -57.45 9.26 2.93
CA ARG A 152 -56.14 9.23 2.27
C ARG A 152 -56.27 8.49 0.96
N LEU A 153 -55.68 9.04 -0.09
CA LEU A 153 -55.52 8.34 -1.35
C LEU A 153 -54.44 7.26 -1.18
N VAL A 154 -54.80 6.01 -1.44
CA VAL A 154 -53.89 4.87 -1.48
C VAL A 154 -53.78 4.41 -2.93
N LEU A 155 -52.55 4.11 -3.37
CA LEU A 155 -52.29 3.66 -4.74
C LEU A 155 -53.04 2.35 -4.97
N ASP A 156 -53.92 2.32 -5.97
CA ASP A 156 -54.78 1.18 -6.30
C ASP A 156 -54.90 1.13 -7.84
N PRO A 157 -54.34 0.11 -8.52
CA PRO A 157 -54.36 0.03 -9.98
C PRO A 157 -55.76 0.14 -10.62
N ASP A 158 -56.80 -0.30 -9.90
CA ASP A 158 -58.21 -0.23 -10.32
C ASP A 158 -58.98 0.91 -9.63
N GLY A 159 -58.26 1.81 -8.94
CA GLY A 159 -58.83 2.94 -8.22
C GLY A 159 -59.48 3.96 -9.16
N PRO A 160 -60.61 4.59 -8.79
CA PRO A 160 -61.34 5.50 -9.68
C PRO A 160 -60.72 6.90 -9.81
N ILE A 161 -59.65 7.21 -9.07
CA ILE A 161 -59.06 8.55 -8.99
C ILE A 161 -57.68 8.54 -9.67
N ALA A 162 -57.61 9.10 -10.88
CA ALA A 162 -56.35 9.28 -11.60
C ALA A 162 -55.59 10.52 -11.09
N ARG A 163 -54.30 10.37 -10.81
CA ARG A 163 -53.39 11.48 -10.52
C ARG A 163 -52.10 11.37 -11.30
N ASP A 164 -51.68 12.49 -11.86
CA ASP A 164 -50.44 12.62 -12.60
C ASP A 164 -49.28 12.89 -11.65
N HIS A 165 -48.24 12.08 -11.78
CA HIS A 165 -46.98 12.21 -11.06
C HIS A 165 -45.86 12.49 -12.04
N VAL A 166 -45.16 13.58 -11.81
CA VAL A 166 -43.98 13.94 -12.59
C VAL A 166 -42.81 13.09 -12.10
N ARG A 167 -42.30 12.21 -12.94
CA ARG A 167 -41.11 11.39 -12.68
C ARG A 167 -39.94 11.89 -13.53
N PRO A 168 -38.78 12.18 -12.92
CA PRO A 168 -37.60 12.56 -13.69
C PRO A 168 -37.07 11.41 -14.55
N ILE A 169 -36.77 11.69 -15.81
CA ILE A 169 -35.98 10.85 -16.71
C ILE A 169 -34.52 11.27 -16.57
N TYR A 170 -33.66 10.30 -16.27
CA TYR A 170 -32.24 10.53 -16.02
C TYR A 170 -31.39 10.13 -17.24
N GLY A 171 -30.61 11.08 -17.76
CA GLY A 171 -29.65 10.90 -18.85
C GLY A 171 -28.19 11.14 -18.41
N PRO A 172 -27.21 10.98 -19.32
CA PRO A 172 -25.79 11.13 -19.00
C PRO A 172 -25.43 12.57 -18.56
N GLY A 173 -24.35 12.72 -17.79
CA GLY A 173 -23.71 14.03 -17.52
C GLY A 173 -23.78 14.57 -16.09
N GLY A 174 -24.18 13.77 -15.09
CA GLY A 174 -24.00 14.16 -13.67
C GLY A 174 -22.54 14.00 -13.24
N PRO A 175 -22.12 14.63 -12.13
CA PRO A 175 -20.73 14.53 -11.69
C PRO A 175 -20.38 13.12 -11.23
N ASP A 176 -19.15 12.69 -11.51
CA ASP A 176 -18.67 11.40 -11.03
C ASP A 176 -18.34 11.47 -9.54
N ASN A 177 -18.97 10.59 -8.75
CA ASN A 177 -18.78 10.55 -7.30
C ASN A 177 -17.77 9.47 -6.92
N TRP A 178 -16.58 9.91 -6.57
CA TRP A 178 -15.48 9.08 -6.12
C TRP A 178 -15.62 8.76 -4.63
N ALA A 179 -15.59 7.47 -4.34
CA ALA A 179 -15.48 7.02 -2.96
C ALA A 179 -14.12 7.44 -2.38
N ARG A 180 -14.08 7.58 -1.05
CA ARG A 180 -12.82 7.76 -0.32
C ARG A 180 -11.84 6.65 -0.72
N ASP A 181 -10.59 7.02 -0.94
CA ASP A 181 -9.46 6.13 -1.22
C ASP A 181 -9.53 5.36 -2.57
N ALA A 182 -10.56 5.60 -3.39
CA ALA A 182 -10.75 4.88 -4.65
C ALA A 182 -9.65 5.17 -5.67
N LEU A 183 -9.00 6.33 -5.61
CA LEU A 183 -7.85 6.63 -6.47
C LEU A 183 -6.65 5.76 -6.07
N GLY A 184 -6.36 5.69 -4.78
CA GLY A 184 -5.34 4.82 -4.22
C GLY A 184 -5.62 3.36 -4.48
N ASP A 185 -6.88 2.90 -4.44
CA ASP A 185 -7.24 1.52 -4.77
C ASP A 185 -6.94 1.18 -6.24
N ASN A 186 -7.23 2.10 -7.18
CA ASN A 186 -6.87 1.91 -8.60
C ASN A 186 -5.35 1.95 -8.81
N ALA A 187 -4.66 2.88 -8.13
CA ALA A 187 -3.20 2.97 -8.20
C ALA A 187 -2.52 1.73 -7.60
N LEU A 188 -3.04 1.20 -6.50
CA LEU A 188 -2.58 -0.04 -5.89
C LEU A 188 -2.79 -1.24 -6.83
N ALA A 189 -3.93 -1.31 -7.52
CA ALA A 189 -4.16 -2.35 -8.53
C ALA A 189 -3.15 -2.25 -9.69
N LEU A 190 -2.90 -1.04 -10.20
CA LEU A 190 -1.87 -0.78 -11.21
C LEU A 190 -0.48 -1.22 -10.71
N PHE A 191 -0.11 -0.83 -9.50
CA PHE A 191 1.17 -1.22 -8.89
C PHE A 191 1.28 -2.74 -8.74
N ALA A 192 0.22 -3.42 -8.27
CA ALA A 192 0.20 -4.87 -8.11
C ALA A 192 0.34 -5.61 -9.45
N LEU A 193 -0.32 -5.15 -10.51
CA LEU A 193 -0.17 -5.69 -11.87
C LEU A 193 1.29 -5.59 -12.35
N ARG A 194 1.89 -4.40 -12.22
CA ARG A 194 3.30 -4.18 -12.56
C ARG A 194 4.23 -5.04 -11.71
N ARG A 195 3.96 -5.18 -10.42
CA ARG A 195 4.75 -6.01 -9.50
C ARG A 195 4.65 -7.50 -9.82
N ALA A 196 3.51 -7.96 -10.30
CA ALA A 196 3.30 -9.32 -10.81
C ALA A 196 3.94 -9.56 -12.19
N GLY A 197 4.57 -8.56 -12.79
CA GLY A 197 5.26 -8.70 -14.08
C GLY A 197 4.37 -8.47 -15.30
N VAL A 198 3.17 -7.89 -15.14
CA VAL A 198 2.33 -7.52 -16.28
C VAL A 198 3.00 -6.36 -17.03
N PRO A 199 3.28 -6.48 -18.33
CA PRO A 199 3.94 -5.43 -19.12
C PRO A 199 3.22 -4.09 -19.09
N ALA A 200 3.98 -3.01 -19.29
CA ALA A 200 3.44 -1.65 -19.27
C ALA A 200 2.49 -1.33 -20.45
N ASP A 201 2.65 -2.06 -21.56
CA ASP A 201 1.82 -1.99 -22.76
C ASP A 201 0.62 -2.95 -22.74
N ASP A 202 0.41 -3.67 -21.63
CA ASP A 202 -0.86 -4.36 -21.40
C ASP A 202 -2.01 -3.36 -21.37
N ALA A 203 -3.08 -3.64 -22.11
CA ALA A 203 -4.21 -2.72 -22.29
C ALA A 203 -4.83 -2.25 -20.95
N THR A 204 -4.90 -3.11 -19.93
CA THR A 204 -5.44 -2.73 -18.62
C THR A 204 -4.48 -1.81 -17.87
N VAL A 205 -3.18 -2.11 -17.93
CA VAL A 205 -2.12 -1.31 -17.29
C VAL A 205 -2.01 0.07 -17.94
N GLU A 206 -1.92 0.13 -19.26
CA GLU A 206 -1.85 1.38 -20.04
C GLU A 206 -3.08 2.26 -19.79
N GLN A 207 -4.27 1.66 -19.81
CA GLN A 207 -5.52 2.38 -19.60
C GLN A 207 -5.63 2.94 -18.18
N LEU A 208 -5.31 2.16 -17.15
CA LEU A 208 -5.29 2.64 -15.76
C LEU A 208 -4.27 3.79 -15.58
N ALA A 209 -3.05 3.62 -16.06
CA ALA A 209 -2.00 4.64 -15.97
C ALA A 209 -2.41 5.94 -16.68
N THR A 210 -3.01 5.83 -17.87
CA THR A 210 -3.52 6.96 -18.65
C THR A 210 -4.63 7.69 -17.90
N ARG A 211 -5.60 6.95 -17.36
CA ARG A 211 -6.74 7.53 -16.64
C ARG A 211 -6.34 8.21 -15.34
N LEU A 212 -5.40 7.62 -14.59
CA LEU A 212 -4.82 8.26 -13.42
C LEU A 212 -4.05 9.53 -13.81
N THR A 213 -3.30 9.52 -14.92
CA THR A 213 -2.57 10.70 -15.41
C THR A 213 -3.53 11.84 -15.79
N ILE A 214 -4.61 11.53 -16.51
CA ILE A 214 -5.66 12.50 -16.85
C ILE A 214 -6.30 13.05 -15.57
N PHE A 215 -6.60 12.18 -14.60
CA PHE A 215 -7.17 12.62 -13.33
C PHE A 215 -6.26 13.62 -12.62
N LEU A 216 -4.98 13.30 -12.43
CA LEU A 216 -4.03 14.20 -11.75
C LEU A 216 -3.83 15.51 -12.51
N SER A 217 -3.84 15.48 -13.84
CA SER A 217 -3.72 16.67 -14.68
C SER A 217 -4.91 17.60 -14.54
N ASN A 218 -6.13 17.05 -14.43
CA ASN A 218 -7.36 17.82 -14.35
C ASN A 218 -7.68 18.31 -12.94
N TYR A 219 -7.38 17.50 -11.93
CA TYR A 219 -7.87 17.71 -10.56
C TYR A 219 -6.77 17.96 -9.53
N GLY A 220 -5.49 17.74 -9.88
CA GLY A 220 -4.36 17.90 -8.97
C GLY A 220 -4.06 16.64 -8.15
N TYR A 221 -3.03 16.73 -7.30
CA TYR A 221 -2.56 15.62 -6.48
C TYR A 221 -3.40 15.45 -5.21
N PRO A 222 -3.82 14.22 -4.85
CA PRO A 222 -4.64 14.01 -3.66
C PRO A 222 -3.84 14.26 -2.38
N ASP A 223 -4.57 14.53 -1.29
CA ASP A 223 -3.99 14.85 0.01
C ASP A 223 -4.07 13.70 1.02
N ALA A 224 -4.89 12.67 0.74
CA ALA A 224 -4.94 11.48 1.56
C ALA A 224 -3.65 10.68 1.38
N THR A 225 -3.03 10.26 2.48
CA THR A 225 -1.77 9.51 2.46
C THR A 225 -1.91 8.20 1.69
N TRP A 226 -3.07 7.54 1.78
CA TRP A 226 -3.39 6.33 1.02
C TRP A 226 -3.29 6.56 -0.49
N ASP A 227 -4.04 7.53 -1.01
CA ASP A 227 -4.07 7.85 -2.43
C ASP A 227 -2.67 8.27 -2.91
N LEU A 228 -2.03 9.17 -2.17
CA LEU A 228 -0.73 9.73 -2.55
C LEU A 228 0.39 8.68 -2.55
N ALA A 229 0.41 7.79 -1.56
CA ALA A 229 1.40 6.71 -1.47
C ALA A 229 1.24 5.70 -2.61
N TRP A 230 0.02 5.24 -2.88
CA TRP A 230 -0.19 4.26 -3.96
C TRP A 230 0.01 4.85 -5.35
N LEU A 231 -0.36 6.11 -5.59
CA LEU A 231 -0.01 6.81 -6.83
C LEU A 231 1.51 6.93 -6.99
N THR A 232 2.23 7.26 -5.92
CA THR A 232 3.70 7.34 -5.93
C THR A 232 4.32 6.00 -6.33
N ALA A 233 3.91 4.91 -5.67
CA ALA A 233 4.41 3.57 -5.97
C ALA A 233 4.06 3.11 -7.40
N ALA A 234 2.81 3.34 -7.83
CA ALA A 234 2.33 2.93 -9.14
C ALA A 234 3.06 3.64 -10.28
N PHE A 235 3.16 4.97 -10.24
CA PHE A 235 3.87 5.73 -11.28
C PHE A 235 5.38 5.47 -11.26
N ALA A 236 5.98 5.20 -10.09
CA ALA A 236 7.39 4.82 -10.01
C ALA A 236 7.66 3.48 -10.73
N ALA A 237 6.72 2.53 -10.67
CA ALA A 237 6.82 1.23 -11.34
C ALA A 237 6.50 1.27 -12.86
N MET A 238 6.02 2.41 -13.37
CA MET A 238 5.76 2.60 -14.79
C MET A 238 7.02 3.09 -15.52
N PRO A 239 7.31 2.55 -16.72
CA PRO A 239 8.41 3.06 -17.54
C PRO A 239 8.07 4.42 -18.15
N GLY A 240 9.10 5.16 -18.57
CA GLY A 240 8.95 6.43 -19.29
C GLY A 240 9.09 7.68 -18.41
N GLU A 241 9.71 8.71 -18.97
CA GLU A 241 10.10 9.92 -18.24
C GLU A 241 8.93 10.68 -17.63
N ALA A 242 7.77 10.74 -18.31
CA ALA A 242 6.59 11.44 -17.81
C ALA A 242 6.00 10.80 -16.53
N HIS A 243 5.99 9.46 -16.47
CA HIS A 243 5.55 8.75 -15.27
C HIS A 243 6.57 8.89 -14.15
N GLN A 244 7.87 8.81 -14.46
CA GLN A 244 8.93 9.03 -13.48
C GLN A 244 8.91 10.45 -12.89
N GLU A 245 8.64 11.46 -13.70
CA GLU A 245 8.49 12.84 -13.22
C GLU A 245 7.23 13.00 -12.34
N THR A 246 6.11 12.39 -12.75
CA THR A 246 4.89 12.36 -11.94
C THR A 246 5.15 11.68 -10.58
N ALA A 247 5.83 10.54 -10.57
CA ALA A 247 6.21 9.83 -9.36
C ALA A 247 7.11 10.67 -8.45
N ARG A 248 8.08 11.40 -9.03
CA ARG A 248 8.97 12.31 -8.27
C ARG A 248 8.21 13.46 -7.61
N LEU A 249 7.23 14.04 -8.31
CA LEU A 249 6.38 15.10 -7.77
C LEU A 249 5.47 14.59 -6.64
N LEU A 250 4.86 13.42 -6.82
CA LEU A 250 4.05 12.77 -5.78
C LEU A 250 4.89 12.38 -4.57
N ALA A 251 6.08 11.80 -4.77
CA ALA A 251 7.03 11.48 -3.72
C ALA A 251 7.50 12.73 -2.96
N SER A 252 7.76 13.85 -3.68
CA SER A 252 8.09 15.12 -3.04
C SER A 252 6.94 15.63 -2.17
N LYS A 253 5.70 15.58 -2.64
CA LYS A 253 4.53 15.98 -1.84
C LYS A 253 4.33 15.06 -0.63
N LEU A 254 4.48 13.75 -0.81
CA LEU A 254 4.35 12.76 0.26
C LEU A 254 5.38 12.98 1.35
N LEU A 255 6.64 13.19 0.97
CA LEU A 255 7.74 13.47 1.89
C LEU A 255 7.55 14.82 2.61
N ASP A 256 7.09 15.84 1.90
CA ASP A 256 6.81 17.16 2.49
C ASP A 256 5.62 17.15 3.46
N GLY A 257 4.71 16.18 3.31
CA GLY A 257 3.57 15.93 4.20
C GLY A 257 3.94 15.28 5.54
N GLN A 258 5.21 14.98 5.80
CA GLN A 258 5.67 14.49 7.11
C GLN A 258 5.38 15.53 8.20
N ILE A 259 4.96 15.05 9.37
CA ILE A 259 4.77 15.90 10.55
C ILE A 259 6.13 16.32 11.13
N ARG A 260 6.34 17.63 11.31
CA ARG A 260 7.66 18.21 11.64
C ARG A 260 7.87 18.57 13.11
N ASP A 261 6.79 18.65 13.88
CA ASP A 261 6.82 19.16 15.25
C ASP A 261 5.87 18.39 16.17
N GLY A 262 6.05 18.59 17.48
CA GLY A 262 5.24 17.97 18.52
C GLY A 262 5.57 16.48 18.70
N ALA A 263 4.69 15.78 19.40
CA ALA A 263 4.86 14.37 19.73
C ALA A 263 4.85 13.45 18.49
N ALA A 264 4.20 13.88 17.40
CA ALA A 264 4.14 13.12 16.15
C ALA A 264 5.28 13.44 15.15
N ALA A 265 6.30 14.20 15.56
CA ALA A 265 7.38 14.60 14.66
C ALA A 265 8.09 13.37 14.07
N GLY A 266 8.29 13.36 12.75
CA GLY A 266 8.86 12.24 12.00
C GLY A 266 7.84 11.20 11.50
N LEU A 267 6.55 11.34 11.85
CA LEU A 267 5.49 10.42 11.45
C LEU A 267 4.59 11.01 10.34
N TRP A 268 3.75 10.16 9.76
CA TRP A 268 2.65 10.55 8.88
C TRP A 268 1.31 10.21 9.51
N GLY A 269 0.32 11.03 9.16
CA GLY A 269 -1.08 10.74 9.41
C GLY A 269 -1.83 10.34 8.16
N PRO A 270 -3.15 10.26 8.24
CA PRO A 270 -4.01 9.95 7.10
C PRO A 270 -4.09 11.05 6.05
N VAL A 271 -3.61 12.25 6.38
CA VAL A 271 -3.51 13.40 5.47
C VAL A 271 -2.04 13.82 5.38
N ALA A 272 -1.49 13.83 4.17
CA ALA A 272 -0.12 14.22 3.86
C ALA A 272 -0.09 15.65 3.29
N ILE A 273 -0.15 16.64 4.17
CA ILE A 273 -0.07 18.07 3.82
C ILE A 273 0.94 18.78 4.72
N ASN A 274 1.83 19.56 4.11
CA ASN A 274 2.65 20.52 4.82
C ASN A 274 1.79 21.73 5.24
N THR A 275 1.26 21.71 6.46
CA THR A 275 0.34 22.73 6.97
C THR A 275 0.97 24.13 7.04
N ALA A 276 2.24 24.22 7.43
CA ALA A 276 2.99 25.48 7.48
C ALA A 276 3.15 26.10 6.08
N LEU A 277 3.53 25.29 5.08
CA LEU A 277 3.63 25.75 3.70
C LEU A 277 2.25 26.14 3.16
N LEU A 278 1.22 25.32 3.39
CA LEU A 278 -0.15 25.62 2.94
C LEU A 278 -0.63 26.96 3.49
N ALA A 279 -0.47 27.19 4.80
CA ALA A 279 -0.88 28.44 5.44
C ALA A 279 -0.14 29.65 4.87
N GLU A 280 1.18 29.55 4.66
CA GLU A 280 1.98 30.60 4.04
C GLU A 280 1.45 30.98 2.65
N ARG A 281 1.14 29.97 1.83
CA ARG A 281 0.64 30.16 0.46
C ARG A 281 -0.78 30.71 0.43
N MET A 282 -1.64 30.30 1.36
CA MET A 282 -2.99 30.89 1.50
C MET A 282 -2.93 32.39 1.81
N LEU A 283 -2.00 32.84 2.66
CA LEU A 283 -1.80 34.27 2.94
C LEU A 283 -1.34 35.04 1.69
N VAL A 284 -0.46 34.45 0.88
CA VAL A 284 -0.01 35.04 -0.40
C VAL A 284 -1.16 35.10 -1.39
N LEU A 285 -1.97 34.05 -1.50
CA LEU A 285 -3.17 34.01 -2.33
C LEU A 285 -4.21 35.06 -1.91
N GLU A 286 -4.47 35.24 -0.60
CA GLU A 286 -5.36 36.30 -0.09
C GLU A 286 -4.89 37.70 -0.55
N LYS A 287 -3.57 37.93 -0.53
CA LYS A 287 -2.97 39.18 -0.99
C LYS A 287 -3.17 39.38 -2.50
N HIS A 288 -2.95 38.33 -3.31
CA HIS A 288 -3.18 38.40 -4.76
C HIS A 288 -4.66 38.55 -5.12
N SER A 289 -5.56 37.85 -4.42
CA SER A 289 -7.01 37.96 -4.58
C SER A 289 -7.52 39.38 -4.31
N ARG A 290 -6.99 40.03 -3.26
CA ARG A 290 -7.31 41.43 -2.95
C ARG A 290 -6.86 42.38 -4.07
N LYS A 291 -5.60 42.24 -4.51
CA LYS A 291 -5.06 43.03 -5.63
C LYS A 291 -5.84 42.82 -6.92
N LEU A 292 -6.26 41.58 -7.21
CA LEU A 292 -7.08 41.25 -8.36
C LEU A 292 -8.45 41.93 -8.28
N THR A 293 -9.07 41.91 -7.10
CA THR A 293 -10.36 42.58 -6.86
C THR A 293 -10.24 44.09 -7.03
N GLU A 294 -9.21 44.71 -6.45
CA GLU A 294 -8.90 46.14 -6.60
C GLU A 294 -8.63 46.51 -8.07
N ALA A 295 -7.81 45.74 -8.77
CA ALA A 295 -7.50 45.98 -10.19
C ALA A 295 -8.73 45.80 -11.09
N LYS A 296 -9.61 44.84 -10.80
CA LYS A 296 -10.86 44.61 -11.55
C LYS A 296 -11.81 45.80 -11.48
N GLN A 297 -11.84 46.52 -10.36
CA GLN A 297 -12.70 47.69 -10.19
C GLN A 297 -12.30 48.86 -11.10
N VAL A 298 -11.00 48.97 -11.45
CA VAL A 298 -10.45 50.06 -12.25
C VAL A 298 -10.07 49.65 -13.68
N ALA A 299 -10.21 48.37 -14.04
CA ALA A 299 -9.76 47.81 -15.32
C ALA A 299 -10.32 48.52 -16.56
N GLY A 300 -11.52 49.12 -16.47
CA GLY A 300 -12.15 49.88 -17.55
C GLY A 300 -11.69 51.33 -17.69
N ALA A 301 -10.81 51.83 -16.82
CA ALA A 301 -10.40 53.24 -16.79
C ALA A 301 -9.30 53.59 -17.81
N GLY A 302 -8.60 52.59 -18.36
CA GLY A 302 -7.54 52.81 -19.33
C GLY A 302 -6.68 51.56 -19.59
N ARG A 303 -5.80 51.67 -20.61
CA ARG A 303 -4.91 50.58 -21.04
C ARG A 303 -3.88 50.18 -19.97
N THR A 304 -3.52 51.10 -19.08
CA THR A 304 -2.56 50.84 -17.99
C THR A 304 -3.22 50.00 -16.89
N GLU A 305 -4.46 50.32 -16.56
CA GLU A 305 -5.29 49.65 -15.57
C GLU A 305 -5.70 48.25 -16.04
N GLU A 306 -6.02 48.09 -17.32
CA GLU A 306 -6.26 46.78 -17.95
C GLU A 306 -5.01 45.88 -17.86
N ARG A 307 -3.81 46.42 -18.15
CA ARG A 307 -2.54 45.70 -17.96
C ARG A 307 -2.24 45.39 -16.49
N ALA A 308 -2.72 46.20 -15.56
CA ALA A 308 -2.58 45.92 -14.13
C ALA A 308 -3.52 44.79 -13.68
N TYR A 309 -4.75 44.74 -14.23
CA TYR A 309 -5.69 43.65 -14.02
C TYR A 309 -5.15 42.32 -14.54
N GLU A 310 -4.66 42.27 -15.79
CA GLU A 310 -4.10 41.02 -16.34
C GLU A 310 -2.89 40.54 -15.54
N ARG A 311 -1.98 41.45 -15.12
CA ARG A 311 -0.86 41.07 -14.23
C ARG A 311 -1.33 40.52 -12.88
N ALA A 312 -2.34 41.13 -12.27
CA ALA A 312 -2.89 40.64 -11.01
C ALA A 312 -3.59 39.29 -11.17
N LYS A 313 -4.25 39.06 -12.31
CA LYS A 313 -4.91 37.80 -12.67
C LYS A 313 -3.90 36.69 -12.89
N THR A 314 -2.84 36.92 -13.66
CA THR A 314 -1.76 35.94 -13.86
C THR A 314 -1.11 35.57 -12.52
N ALA A 315 -0.76 36.55 -11.68
CA ALA A 315 -0.16 36.28 -10.38
C ALA A 315 -1.09 35.48 -9.45
N TYR A 316 -2.40 35.75 -9.50
CA TYR A 316 -3.39 34.97 -8.74
C TYR A 316 -3.50 33.53 -9.27
N GLN A 317 -3.52 33.33 -10.59
CA GLN A 317 -3.60 32.01 -11.21
C GLN A 317 -2.34 31.17 -10.96
N GLU A 318 -1.16 31.79 -11.04
CA GLU A 318 0.11 31.16 -10.72
C GLU A 318 0.17 30.71 -9.25
N GLU A 319 -0.24 31.58 -8.33
CA GLU A 319 -0.30 31.22 -6.91
C GLU A 319 -1.34 30.14 -6.62
N LEU A 320 -2.49 30.16 -7.31
CA LEU A 320 -3.47 29.07 -7.22
C LEU A 320 -2.89 27.73 -7.71
N SER A 321 -2.08 27.75 -8.78
CA SER A 321 -1.38 26.55 -9.26
C SER A 321 -0.35 26.04 -8.24
N ASN A 322 0.44 26.94 -7.64
CA ASN A 322 1.37 26.60 -6.57
C ASN A 322 0.65 25.96 -5.37
N LEU A 323 -0.50 26.49 -5.01
CA LEU A 323 -1.32 26.02 -3.91
C LEU A 323 -1.87 24.60 -4.15
N LEU A 324 -2.35 24.31 -5.36
CA LEU A 324 -2.85 22.98 -5.75
C LEU A 324 -1.75 21.91 -5.72
N ARG A 325 -0.47 22.29 -5.89
CA ARG A 325 0.66 21.38 -5.66
C ARG A 325 0.82 21.03 -4.17
N VAL A 326 0.56 21.98 -3.28
CA VAL A 326 0.66 21.78 -1.82
C VAL A 326 -0.55 21.01 -1.29
N ALA A 327 -1.77 21.43 -1.64
CA ALA A 327 -3.00 20.76 -1.24
C ALA A 327 -4.13 20.96 -2.26
N THR A 328 -4.82 19.88 -2.62
CA THR A 328 -5.98 19.92 -3.53
C THR A 328 -7.29 20.03 -2.75
N PHE A 329 -7.53 19.09 -1.85
CA PHE A 329 -8.71 19.04 -0.98
C PHE A 329 -8.55 19.92 0.25
N GLY A 330 -7.31 20.13 0.70
CA GLY A 330 -6.96 21.09 1.74
C GLY A 330 -7.59 22.46 1.51
N MET A 331 -7.87 22.82 0.26
CA MET A 331 -8.46 24.09 -0.15
C MET A 331 -9.97 24.21 0.01
N ALA A 332 -10.68 23.14 0.39
CA ALA A 332 -12.13 23.17 0.59
C ALA A 332 -12.57 23.93 1.86
N GLY A 333 -11.63 24.48 2.63
CA GLY A 333 -11.90 25.30 3.82
C GLY A 333 -12.79 24.56 4.81
N HIS A 334 -13.92 25.18 5.15
CA HIS A 334 -14.85 24.61 6.12
C HIS A 334 -15.63 23.36 5.66
N LEU A 335 -15.49 22.96 4.40
CA LEU A 335 -16.10 21.76 3.83
C LEU A 335 -15.09 20.62 3.67
N ILE A 336 -13.87 20.78 4.16
CA ILE A 336 -12.75 19.84 3.95
C ILE A 336 -13.05 18.40 4.37
N GLU A 337 -13.86 18.17 5.41
CA GLU A 337 -14.27 16.83 5.87
C GLU A 337 -15.53 16.31 5.16
N ARG A 338 -16.12 17.07 4.24
CA ARG A 338 -17.31 16.69 3.45
C ARG A 338 -16.95 16.36 2.03
N ALA A 339 -17.89 15.73 1.34
CA ALA A 339 -17.76 15.56 -0.10
C ALA A 339 -17.61 16.92 -0.79
N VAL A 340 -16.51 17.09 -1.53
CA VAL A 340 -16.14 18.32 -2.23
C VAL A 340 -16.44 18.15 -3.70
N THR A 341 -17.10 19.14 -4.30
CA THR A 341 -17.30 19.20 -5.75
C THR A 341 -16.14 19.95 -6.38
N ILE A 342 -15.44 19.31 -7.32
CA ILE A 342 -14.32 19.90 -8.06
C ILE A 342 -14.73 20.04 -9.51
N SER A 343 -14.60 21.24 -10.05
CA SER A 343 -14.94 21.59 -11.42
C SER A 343 -13.76 22.34 -12.07
N PRO A 344 -12.90 21.67 -12.85
CA PRO A 344 -11.88 22.34 -13.66
C PRO A 344 -12.48 23.14 -14.83
N GLY A 345 -13.78 22.97 -15.11
CA GLY A 345 -14.57 23.70 -16.11
C GLY A 345 -16.06 23.34 -16.05
N GLU A 346 -16.86 23.80 -17.03
CA GLU A 346 -18.33 23.60 -17.05
C GLU A 346 -18.78 22.15 -17.30
N ALA A 347 -17.92 21.29 -17.86
CA ALA A 347 -18.28 19.93 -18.29
C ALA A 347 -17.80 18.80 -17.36
N ASP A 348 -16.61 18.90 -16.73
CA ASP A 348 -15.92 17.76 -16.10
C ASP A 348 -15.93 17.82 -14.56
N THR A 349 -17.12 17.94 -13.98
CA THR A 349 -17.27 18.05 -12.53
C THR A 349 -17.23 16.68 -11.86
N ILE A 350 -16.46 16.55 -10.79
CA ILE A 350 -16.42 15.36 -9.93
C ILE A 350 -16.81 15.72 -8.50
N VAL A 351 -17.26 14.72 -7.75
CA VAL A 351 -17.45 14.78 -6.32
C VAL A 351 -16.46 13.82 -5.67
N MET A 352 -15.60 14.33 -4.82
CA MET A 352 -14.62 13.54 -4.05
C MET A 352 -15.04 13.48 -2.59
N ALA A 353 -14.72 12.40 -1.89
CA ALA A 353 -14.86 12.36 -0.43
C ALA A 353 -13.94 13.40 0.24
N GLY A 354 -14.38 13.98 1.36
CA GLY A 354 -13.57 14.90 2.15
C GLY A 354 -12.45 14.20 2.93
N LEU A 355 -11.51 14.98 3.47
CA LEU A 355 -10.41 14.50 4.30
C LEU A 355 -10.91 13.88 5.61
N THR A 356 -10.03 13.11 6.25
CA THR A 356 -10.30 12.57 7.59
C THR A 356 -10.17 13.64 8.67
N ASP A 357 -9.37 14.68 8.42
CA ASP A 357 -8.94 15.65 9.42
C ASP A 357 -9.29 17.08 8.99
N TYR A 358 -9.82 17.86 9.93
CA TYR A 358 -9.88 19.32 9.82
C TYR A 358 -8.50 19.97 10.01
N ILE A 359 -7.65 19.90 8.99
CA ILE A 359 -6.22 20.30 9.05
C ILE A 359 -5.95 21.73 9.53
N TYR A 360 -6.96 22.61 9.54
CA TYR A 360 -6.85 24.00 9.95
C TYR A 360 -6.68 24.20 11.46
N ASN A 361 -6.96 23.20 12.29
CA ASN A 361 -6.75 23.29 13.74
C ASN A 361 -6.16 22.03 14.37
N GLN A 362 -6.10 20.93 13.62
CA GLN A 362 -5.70 19.65 14.16
C GLN A 362 -5.08 18.75 13.11
N ARG A 363 -4.24 17.84 13.57
CA ARG A 363 -3.73 16.73 12.77
C ARG A 363 -3.58 15.49 13.62
N THR A 364 -3.66 14.35 12.95
CA THR A 364 -3.41 13.04 13.55
C THR A 364 -2.21 12.36 12.91
N ALA A 365 -1.62 11.39 13.61
CA ALA A 365 -0.58 10.52 13.07
C ALA A 365 -0.82 9.08 13.51
N ASP A 366 -0.37 8.12 12.70
CA ASP A 366 -0.38 6.69 13.05
C ASP A 366 0.74 5.92 12.35
N LEU A 367 1.06 4.76 12.89
CA LEU A 367 2.07 3.87 12.35
C LEU A 367 1.67 3.31 10.97
N GLY A 368 0.39 3.02 10.74
CA GLY A 368 -0.09 2.47 9.45
C GLY A 368 0.16 3.42 8.28
N SER A 369 -0.19 4.70 8.45
CA SER A 369 0.06 5.76 7.47
C SER A 369 1.56 6.03 7.29
N THR A 370 2.32 6.00 8.39
CA THR A 370 3.79 6.13 8.37
C THR A 370 4.46 5.00 7.58
N ALA A 371 4.08 3.75 7.85
CA ALA A 371 4.63 2.58 7.18
C ALA A 371 4.27 2.58 5.68
N LEU A 372 3.03 2.97 5.33
CA LEU A 372 2.61 3.07 3.94
C LEU A 372 3.37 4.19 3.18
N ALA A 373 3.54 5.36 3.80
CA ALA A 373 4.30 6.45 3.21
C ALA A 373 5.76 6.05 2.94
N LEU A 374 6.41 5.41 3.91
CA LEU A 374 7.79 4.94 3.77
C LEU A 374 7.93 3.80 2.76
N TYR A 375 6.95 2.90 2.68
CA TYR A 375 6.90 1.87 1.65
C TYR A 375 6.87 2.50 0.24
N ALA A 376 5.98 3.47 0.01
CA ALA A 376 5.89 4.14 -1.28
C ALA A 376 7.14 4.95 -1.64
N LEU A 377 7.75 5.62 -0.65
CA LEU A 377 9.02 6.34 -0.84
C LEU A 377 10.17 5.37 -1.14
N ARG A 378 10.18 4.17 -0.56
CA ARG A 378 11.14 3.12 -0.92
C ARG A 378 10.93 2.68 -2.36
N GLN A 379 9.70 2.41 -2.79
CA GLN A 379 9.42 2.08 -4.19
C GLN A 379 9.96 3.17 -5.12
N ALA A 380 9.67 4.44 -4.85
CA ALA A 380 10.22 5.55 -5.61
C ALA A 380 11.77 5.56 -5.62
N ALA A 381 12.43 5.24 -4.51
CA ALA A 381 13.90 5.18 -4.42
C ALA A 381 14.53 4.01 -5.16
N GLU A 382 13.83 2.88 -5.26
CA GLU A 382 14.25 1.69 -6.01
C GLU A 382 14.12 1.89 -7.52
N TYR A 383 13.06 2.56 -7.98
CA TYR A 383 12.84 2.88 -9.39
C TYR A 383 13.51 4.20 -9.86
N GLY A 384 14.19 4.93 -8.97
CA GLY A 384 14.91 6.16 -9.34
C GLY A 384 14.04 7.43 -9.41
N ALA A 385 12.81 7.37 -8.89
CA ALA A 385 11.89 8.50 -8.76
C ALA A 385 12.01 9.27 -7.44
N PHE A 386 12.86 8.86 -6.50
CA PHE A 386 13.00 9.57 -5.21
C PHE A 386 13.57 10.98 -5.41
N PRO A 387 12.95 12.02 -4.83
CA PRO A 387 13.36 13.40 -5.03
C PRO A 387 14.67 13.70 -4.29
N GLY A 388 15.61 14.35 -4.98
CA GLY A 388 16.84 14.85 -4.35
C GLY A 388 16.59 16.09 -3.48
N GLU A 389 15.62 16.91 -3.86
CA GLU A 389 15.22 18.13 -3.16
C GLU A 389 13.70 18.27 -3.14
N LEU A 390 13.17 18.94 -2.11
CA LEU A 390 11.76 19.23 -2.01
C LEU A 390 11.42 20.54 -2.75
N TRP A 391 10.34 20.51 -3.52
CA TRP A 391 9.87 21.68 -4.24
C TRP A 391 9.42 22.80 -3.29
N ARG A 392 9.73 24.06 -3.66
CA ARG A 392 9.16 25.26 -3.07
C ARG A 392 8.80 26.27 -4.15
N PRO A 393 7.71 27.04 -3.97
CA PRO A 393 7.44 28.19 -4.82
C PRO A 393 8.45 29.31 -4.56
N GLU A 394 8.70 30.11 -5.59
CA GLU A 394 9.64 31.22 -5.52
C GLU A 394 9.28 32.19 -4.38
N GLY A 395 10.28 32.59 -3.60
CA GLY A 395 10.09 33.50 -2.47
C GLY A 395 9.37 32.92 -1.26
N SER A 396 9.17 31.59 -1.17
CA SER A 396 8.64 30.95 0.04
C SER A 396 9.57 31.13 1.23
N LYS A 397 8.98 31.46 2.39
CA LYS A 397 9.65 31.57 3.68
C LYS A 397 9.83 30.21 4.36
N VAL A 398 8.95 29.26 4.07
CA VAL A 398 9.05 27.88 4.58
C VAL A 398 10.14 27.14 3.81
N ARG A 399 11.31 27.00 4.44
CA ARG A 399 12.45 26.33 3.82
C ARG A 399 12.16 24.84 3.57
N PRO A 400 12.64 24.27 2.45
CA PRO A 400 12.59 22.84 2.24
C PRO A 400 13.55 22.15 3.19
N GLU A 401 13.07 21.09 3.86
CA GLU A 401 13.95 20.20 4.62
C GLU A 401 14.60 19.21 3.67
N SER A 402 15.83 18.79 3.97
CA SER A 402 16.48 17.79 3.14
C SER A 402 15.78 16.43 3.34
N PRO A 403 15.62 15.63 2.26
CA PRO A 403 15.04 14.29 2.37
C PRO A 403 15.71 13.42 3.44
N SER A 404 17.04 13.49 3.56
CA SER A 404 17.79 12.74 4.58
C SER A 404 17.46 13.17 6.01
N ALA A 405 17.17 14.45 6.26
CA ALA A 405 16.78 14.92 7.59
C ALA A 405 15.40 14.39 7.99
N LEU A 406 14.44 14.41 7.06
CA LEU A 406 13.08 13.90 7.27
C LEU A 406 13.09 12.39 7.55
N LEU A 407 13.86 11.62 6.77
CA LEU A 407 14.04 10.19 7.02
C LEU A 407 14.72 9.93 8.37
N GLY A 408 15.72 10.73 8.72
CA GLY A 408 16.40 10.65 10.01
C GLY A 408 15.50 10.96 11.20
N ALA A 409 14.50 11.83 11.04
CA ALA A 409 13.49 12.11 12.04
C ALA A 409 12.55 10.90 12.23
N SER A 410 12.08 10.28 11.15
CA SER A 410 11.25 9.06 11.21
C SER A 410 11.96 7.90 11.88
N VAL A 411 13.20 7.59 11.47
CA VAL A 411 13.96 6.47 12.05
C VAL A 411 14.18 6.70 13.54
N ARG A 412 14.40 7.96 13.97
CA ARG A 412 14.50 8.30 15.39
C ARG A 412 13.19 7.99 16.12
N ALA A 413 12.06 8.49 15.64
CA ALA A 413 10.75 8.26 16.28
C ALA A 413 10.45 6.75 16.41
N LEU A 414 10.70 5.97 15.35
CA LEU A 414 10.49 4.52 15.36
C LEU A 414 11.46 3.78 16.28
N ALA A 415 12.72 4.22 16.34
CA ALA A 415 13.72 3.61 17.22
C ALA A 415 13.45 3.92 18.71
N ASP A 416 13.01 5.14 19.02
CA ASP A 416 12.65 5.55 20.38
C ASP A 416 11.46 4.71 20.88
N GLU A 417 10.43 4.51 20.05
CA GLU A 417 9.29 3.65 20.34
C GLU A 417 9.69 2.19 20.63
N LEU A 418 10.55 1.62 19.78
CA LEU A 418 11.10 0.27 19.94
C LEU A 418 11.86 0.08 21.27
N VAL A 419 12.52 1.14 21.73
CA VAL A 419 13.24 1.13 23.01
C VAL A 419 12.25 1.24 24.17
N GLU A 420 11.32 2.18 24.11
CA GLU A 420 10.37 2.47 25.19
C GLU A 420 9.39 1.30 25.43
N LYS A 421 8.71 0.83 24.37
CA LYS A 421 7.67 -0.21 24.49
C LYS A 421 8.18 -1.63 24.30
N ARG A 422 9.45 -1.80 23.90
CA ARG A 422 10.02 -3.09 23.46
C ARG A 422 9.28 -3.69 22.24
N GLY A 423 8.76 -2.83 21.38
CA GLY A 423 8.00 -3.16 20.19
C GLY A 423 7.39 -1.88 19.61
N TRP A 424 6.35 -2.00 18.79
CA TRP A 424 5.59 -0.87 18.29
C TRP A 424 4.10 -1.03 18.58
N ASP A 425 3.46 0.05 19.00
CA ASP A 425 2.00 0.16 19.03
C ASP A 425 1.50 0.91 17.78
N GLU A 426 0.21 1.25 17.73
CA GLU A 426 -0.38 2.00 16.61
C GLU A 426 0.20 3.41 16.42
N MET A 427 1.00 3.93 17.36
CA MET A 427 1.59 5.27 17.39
C MET A 427 0.56 6.36 17.07
N ASN A 428 -0.64 6.23 17.65
CA ASN A 428 -1.70 7.20 17.44
C ASN A 428 -1.31 8.50 18.14
N HIS A 429 -1.25 9.59 17.39
CA HIS A 429 -1.08 10.93 17.94
C HIS A 429 -2.20 11.85 17.47
N TYR A 430 -2.52 12.83 18.31
CA TYR A 430 -3.51 13.85 18.01
C TYR A 430 -3.04 15.18 18.59
N GLN A 431 -2.74 16.14 17.71
CA GLN A 431 -2.09 17.40 18.11
C GLN A 431 -2.67 18.63 17.41
N PRO A 432 -2.60 19.82 18.04
CA PRO A 432 -3.03 21.07 17.42
C PRO A 432 -2.21 21.41 16.18
N VAL A 433 -2.84 22.16 15.29
CA VAL A 433 -2.18 22.92 14.23
C VAL A 433 -2.46 24.40 14.45
N LYS A 434 -1.41 25.22 14.51
CA LYS A 434 -1.49 26.68 14.71
C LYS A 434 -1.04 27.49 13.49
N ASP A 435 -0.65 26.81 12.41
CA ASP A 435 -0.09 27.44 11.22
C ASP A 435 -1.06 28.44 10.55
N PHE A 436 -2.37 28.25 10.75
CA PHE A 436 -3.43 29.03 10.12
C PHE A 436 -3.97 30.19 10.98
N ASP A 437 -3.39 30.45 12.16
CA ASP A 437 -3.89 31.45 13.12
C ASP A 437 -3.89 32.89 12.55
N GLU A 438 -2.99 33.19 11.61
CA GLU A 438 -2.88 34.50 10.96
C GLU A 438 -3.86 34.71 9.79
N ILE A 439 -4.53 33.65 9.32
CA ILE A 439 -5.41 33.70 8.14
C ILE A 439 -6.74 34.35 8.52
N ARG A 440 -7.11 35.41 7.81
CA ARG A 440 -8.32 36.19 8.14
C ARG A 440 -9.58 35.64 7.51
N THR A 441 -9.50 35.04 6.32
CA THR A 441 -10.69 34.51 5.63
C THR A 441 -11.23 33.24 6.26
N PHE A 442 -10.32 32.43 6.81
CA PHE A 442 -10.60 31.20 7.53
C PHE A 442 -9.66 31.12 8.73
N PRO A 443 -9.88 31.93 9.78
CA PRO A 443 -9.09 31.77 10.99
C PRO A 443 -9.25 30.32 11.45
N GLY A 444 -8.13 29.67 11.80
CA GLY A 444 -8.18 28.39 12.50
C GLY A 444 -9.22 28.50 13.61
N LEU A 445 -10.13 27.52 13.73
CA LEU A 445 -11.16 27.56 14.77
C LEU A 445 -10.44 27.81 16.10
N PRO A 446 -10.74 28.90 16.84
CA PRO A 446 -9.99 29.25 18.02
C PRO A 446 -10.06 28.07 18.96
N ARG A 447 -8.90 27.45 19.17
CA ARG A 447 -8.77 26.40 20.15
C ARG A 447 -8.92 27.11 21.48
N ALA A 448 -9.98 26.83 22.23
CA ALA A 448 -9.85 26.92 23.67
C ALA A 448 -8.52 26.22 24.03
N GLU A 449 -7.71 26.78 24.93
CA GLU A 449 -6.44 26.17 25.38
C GLU A 449 -6.73 24.86 26.13
N VAL A 450 -7.20 23.87 25.39
CA VAL A 450 -7.62 22.56 25.84
C VAL A 450 -6.68 21.61 25.15
N ASP A 451 -5.92 20.89 25.96
CA ASP A 451 -5.04 19.84 25.47
C ASP A 451 -5.87 18.81 24.72
N PHE A 452 -5.39 18.39 23.54
CA PHE A 452 -6.01 17.24 22.90
C PHE A 452 -5.67 16.03 23.77
N PRO A 453 -6.68 15.25 24.18
CA PRO A 453 -6.42 14.06 24.96
C PRO A 453 -5.64 13.07 24.11
N GLU A 454 -4.71 12.38 24.75
CA GLU A 454 -3.89 11.36 24.14
C GLU A 454 -4.78 10.23 23.61
N PRO A 455 -4.75 9.94 22.29
CA PRO A 455 -5.50 8.83 21.73
C PRO A 455 -4.89 7.50 22.15
N ALA A 456 -5.71 6.48 22.36
CA ALA A 456 -5.21 5.15 22.70
C ALA A 456 -4.45 4.53 21.52
N SER A 457 -3.30 3.93 21.79
CA SER A 457 -2.52 3.15 20.83
C SER A 457 -2.49 1.67 21.25
N GLY A 458 -2.95 0.78 20.37
CA GLY A 458 -2.94 -0.67 20.61
C GLY A 458 -1.68 -1.34 20.06
N THR A 459 -1.27 -2.47 20.62
CA THR A 459 -0.23 -3.34 20.06
C THR A 459 -0.85 -4.54 19.34
N SER A 460 -0.25 -4.96 18.22
CA SER A 460 -0.64 -6.18 17.48
C SER A 460 0.55 -6.74 16.70
N LEU A 461 0.40 -7.93 16.12
CA LEU A 461 1.40 -8.47 15.18
C LEU A 461 1.63 -7.50 14.02
N LEU A 462 0.56 -6.90 13.50
CA LEU A 462 0.61 -5.92 12.42
C LEU A 462 1.43 -4.67 12.78
N THR A 463 1.30 -4.13 13.99
CA THR A 463 2.06 -2.93 14.38
C THR A 463 3.56 -3.22 14.48
N THR A 464 3.95 -4.42 14.93
CA THR A 464 5.35 -4.86 14.89
C THR A 464 5.88 -4.94 13.45
N MET A 465 5.09 -5.53 12.54
CA MET A 465 5.47 -5.64 11.12
C MET A 465 5.58 -4.27 10.44
N GLN A 466 4.64 -3.37 10.71
CA GLN A 466 4.66 -1.99 10.22
C GLN A 466 5.86 -1.21 10.77
N GLY A 467 6.13 -1.33 12.06
CA GLY A 467 7.24 -0.63 12.74
C GLY A 467 8.60 -1.01 12.17
N PHE A 468 8.87 -2.32 12.05
CA PHE A 468 10.12 -2.78 11.44
C PHE A 468 10.22 -2.41 9.96
N SER A 469 9.15 -2.65 9.18
CA SER A 469 9.15 -2.33 7.74
C SER A 469 9.40 -0.84 7.50
N ALA A 470 8.73 0.04 8.25
CA ALA A 470 8.92 1.49 8.18
C ALA A 470 10.37 1.89 8.49
N MET A 471 10.94 1.34 9.58
CA MET A 471 12.30 1.66 10.00
C MET A 471 13.34 1.17 8.99
N SER A 472 13.16 -0.05 8.47
CA SER A 472 14.03 -0.63 7.43
C SER A 472 13.95 0.16 6.12
N ASP A 473 12.74 0.50 5.67
CA ASP A 473 12.52 1.24 4.44
C ASP A 473 13.15 2.64 4.51
N ALA A 474 12.98 3.35 5.62
CA ALA A 474 13.59 4.67 5.82
C ALA A 474 15.13 4.63 5.77
N VAL A 475 15.75 3.61 6.37
CA VAL A 475 17.21 3.41 6.32
C VAL A 475 17.68 3.09 4.89
N ARG A 476 16.95 2.23 4.16
CA ARG A 476 17.27 1.86 2.78
C ARG A 476 17.17 3.03 1.82
N ILE A 477 16.13 3.87 1.95
CA ILE A 477 15.93 5.07 1.12
C ILE A 477 17.11 6.03 1.30
N ALA A 478 17.54 6.26 2.54
CA ALA A 478 18.54 7.28 2.84
C ALA A 478 19.89 7.04 2.16
N LYS A 479 20.18 5.80 1.71
CA LYS A 479 21.38 5.38 0.95
C LYS A 479 22.72 5.87 1.52
N THR A 480 22.73 6.38 2.75
CA THR A 480 23.87 6.95 3.45
C THR A 480 24.21 5.96 4.55
N GLY A 481 25.43 5.42 4.52
CA GLY A 481 25.89 4.47 5.54
C GLY A 481 25.77 4.99 6.98
N GLY A 482 25.59 6.30 7.17
CA GLY A 482 25.38 6.93 8.47
C GLY A 482 24.11 6.50 9.20
N LEU A 483 22.95 6.33 8.53
CA LEU A 483 21.73 5.89 9.23
C LEU A 483 21.79 4.40 9.57
N ASP A 484 22.21 3.56 8.61
CA ASP A 484 22.42 2.13 8.84
C ASP A 484 23.35 1.88 10.03
N ALA A 485 24.56 2.47 10.01
CA ALA A 485 25.53 2.29 11.08
C ALA A 485 25.02 2.81 12.44
N LYS A 486 24.27 3.91 12.45
CA LYS A 486 23.74 4.50 13.68
C LYS A 486 22.63 3.65 14.30
N TYR A 487 21.75 3.07 13.49
CA TYR A 487 20.56 2.35 13.95
C TYR A 487 20.67 0.83 13.82
N ARG A 488 21.83 0.28 13.45
CA ARG A 488 22.07 -1.16 13.27
C ARG A 488 21.49 -2.05 14.37
N ARG A 489 21.79 -1.75 15.64
CA ARG A 489 21.26 -2.54 16.78
C ARG A 489 19.73 -2.49 16.89
N HIS A 490 19.10 -1.38 16.50
CA HIS A 490 17.64 -1.26 16.48
C HIS A 490 17.06 -2.07 15.32
N LEU A 491 17.71 -2.08 14.16
CA LEU A 491 17.32 -2.91 13.01
C LEU A 491 17.44 -4.39 13.33
N GLU A 492 18.54 -4.82 13.96
CA GLU A 492 18.73 -6.22 14.41
C GLU A 492 17.60 -6.64 15.36
N LYS A 493 17.40 -5.90 16.46
CA LYS A 493 16.32 -6.15 17.43
C LYS A 493 14.92 -6.10 16.78
N GLY A 494 14.69 -5.12 15.91
CA GLY A 494 13.43 -4.96 15.19
C GLY A 494 13.15 -6.14 14.26
N SER A 495 14.19 -6.65 13.59
CA SER A 495 14.10 -7.81 12.70
C SER A 495 13.79 -9.08 13.47
N GLU A 496 14.38 -9.26 14.66
CA GLU A 496 14.06 -10.40 15.54
C GLU A 496 12.57 -10.39 15.92
N LEU A 497 12.06 -9.24 16.38
CA LEU A 497 10.64 -9.08 16.72
C LEU A 497 9.72 -9.27 15.51
N PHE A 498 10.12 -8.76 14.35
CA PHE A 498 9.39 -8.92 13.10
C PHE A 498 9.26 -10.37 12.68
N ARG A 499 10.35 -11.14 12.74
CA ARG A 499 10.36 -12.58 12.40
C ARG A 499 9.56 -13.39 13.41
N ALA A 500 9.70 -13.10 14.71
CA ALA A 500 8.86 -13.71 15.75
C ALA A 500 7.36 -13.42 15.51
N ALA A 501 7.01 -12.19 15.13
CA ALA A 501 5.62 -11.86 14.81
C ALA A 501 5.10 -12.58 13.55
N ALA A 502 5.97 -12.90 12.58
CA ALA A 502 5.61 -13.71 11.42
C ALA A 502 5.41 -15.19 11.78
N GLU A 503 6.24 -15.72 12.70
CA GLU A 503 6.09 -17.06 13.27
C GLU A 503 4.79 -17.18 14.09
N ASP A 504 4.51 -16.22 14.97
CA ASP A 504 3.26 -16.14 15.73
C ASP A 504 2.03 -16.06 14.81
N LEU A 505 2.15 -15.35 13.68
CA LEU A 505 1.09 -15.29 12.69
C LEU A 505 0.80 -16.67 12.10
N LEU A 506 1.83 -17.48 11.82
CA LEU A 506 1.68 -18.84 11.29
C LEU A 506 1.00 -19.78 12.28
N GLU A 507 1.30 -19.68 13.58
CA GLU A 507 0.62 -20.49 14.60
C GLU A 507 -0.89 -20.19 14.66
N GLY A 508 -1.28 -18.94 14.38
CA GLY A 508 -2.67 -18.49 14.34
C GLY A 508 -3.37 -18.62 12.97
N TRP A 509 -2.67 -19.05 11.92
CA TRP A 509 -3.15 -19.10 10.54
C TRP A 509 -3.35 -20.55 10.06
N PRO A 510 -4.45 -20.93 9.37
CA PRO A 510 -5.61 -20.16 8.93
C PRO A 510 -6.80 -20.31 9.89
N ALA A 511 -6.55 -20.67 11.14
CA ALA A 511 -7.60 -21.08 12.06
C ALA A 511 -8.61 -19.94 12.21
N GLY A 512 -9.81 -20.13 11.65
CA GLY A 512 -10.98 -19.30 11.84
C GLY A 512 -11.48 -19.36 13.28
N GLU A 513 -10.59 -19.14 14.25
CA GLU A 513 -10.92 -19.09 15.65
C GLU A 513 -11.71 -17.83 15.93
N SER A 514 -13.01 -18.03 16.11
CA SER A 514 -13.95 -17.50 17.13
C SER A 514 -13.76 -16.11 17.79
N LYS A 515 -12.60 -15.46 17.74
CA LYS A 515 -12.40 -14.05 18.06
C LYS A 515 -12.30 -13.25 16.76
N PRO A 516 -13.00 -12.12 16.61
CA PRO A 516 -12.74 -11.20 15.51
C PRO A 516 -11.25 -10.84 15.55
N GLN A 517 -10.47 -11.30 14.57
CA GLN A 517 -9.15 -10.72 14.35
C GLN A 517 -9.38 -9.23 14.05
N LEU A 518 -8.66 -8.34 14.75
CA LEU A 518 -8.84 -6.90 14.59
C LEU A 518 -8.50 -6.45 13.15
N PHE A 519 -7.59 -7.19 12.51
CA PHE A 519 -7.03 -6.97 11.18
C PHE A 519 -7.20 -8.22 10.32
N ALA A 520 -7.33 -8.05 9.00
CA ALA A 520 -7.45 -9.19 8.10
C ALA A 520 -6.08 -9.88 7.92
N PRO A 521 -6.09 -11.17 7.55
CA PRO A 521 -4.90 -11.92 7.15
C PRO A 521 -4.00 -11.15 6.15
N TYR A 522 -4.59 -10.55 5.12
CA TYR A 522 -3.90 -9.79 4.06
C TYR A 522 -3.24 -8.49 4.52
N ASP A 523 -3.66 -7.90 5.64
CA ASP A 523 -3.12 -6.66 6.20
C ASP A 523 -1.66 -6.83 6.60
N HIS A 524 -1.30 -8.05 7.00
CA HIS A 524 0.05 -8.42 7.38
C HIS A 524 0.94 -8.62 6.14
N CYS A 525 0.39 -9.17 5.04
CA CYS A 525 1.15 -9.59 3.88
C CYS A 525 1.96 -8.47 3.21
N LEU A 526 1.44 -7.24 3.13
CA LEU A 526 2.17 -6.12 2.54
C LEU A 526 3.49 -5.84 3.29
N PHE A 527 3.42 -5.85 4.62
CA PHE A 527 4.55 -5.56 5.51
C PHE A 527 5.41 -6.80 5.79
N LEU A 528 5.04 -7.97 5.26
CA LEU A 528 5.86 -9.18 5.27
C LEU A 528 6.73 -9.33 4.02
N SER A 529 6.74 -8.34 3.12
CA SER A 529 7.51 -8.38 1.87
C SER A 529 9.01 -8.66 2.06
N GLU A 530 9.59 -8.24 3.19
CA GLU A 530 11.01 -8.46 3.54
C GLU A 530 11.23 -9.65 4.50
N VAL A 531 10.22 -10.47 4.79
CA VAL A 531 10.33 -11.58 5.76
C VAL A 531 11.43 -12.58 5.42
N THR A 532 11.72 -12.75 4.13
CA THR A 532 12.74 -13.68 3.62
C THR A 532 14.16 -13.17 3.73
N ARG A 533 14.37 -11.86 3.95
CA ARG A 533 15.67 -11.22 3.78
C ARG A 533 16.36 -10.88 5.09
N GLU A 534 17.68 -10.96 5.05
CA GLU A 534 18.54 -10.41 6.09
C GLU A 534 18.44 -8.86 6.08
N PRO A 535 18.33 -8.20 7.24
CA PRO A 535 18.22 -6.74 7.33
C PRO A 535 19.32 -6.01 6.55
N GLY A 536 18.93 -5.07 5.69
CA GLY A 536 19.87 -4.27 4.90
C GLY A 536 20.57 -5.02 3.76
N SER A 537 20.24 -6.29 3.52
CA SER A 537 20.89 -7.16 2.55
C SER A 537 19.95 -7.57 1.39
N SER A 538 20.52 -8.21 0.36
CA SER A 538 19.76 -8.97 -0.66
C SER A 538 19.87 -10.48 -0.43
N LYS A 539 20.46 -10.88 0.69
CA LYS A 539 20.53 -12.27 1.14
C LYS A 539 19.15 -12.73 1.60
N GLU A 540 18.71 -13.82 1.03
CA GLU A 540 17.59 -14.61 1.51
C GLU A 540 18.09 -15.59 2.57
N ASP A 541 17.55 -15.48 3.78
CA ASP A 541 17.91 -16.31 4.93
C ASP A 541 16.69 -16.95 5.61
N ARG A 542 15.46 -16.51 5.29
CA ARG A 542 14.22 -17.03 5.89
C ARG A 542 13.16 -17.45 4.88
N ARG A 543 13.56 -18.20 3.83
CA ARG A 543 12.59 -18.78 2.88
C ARG A 543 11.65 -19.78 3.55
N ASP A 544 12.13 -20.45 4.60
CA ASP A 544 11.35 -21.32 5.50
C ASP A 544 10.12 -20.63 6.12
N LEU A 545 10.15 -19.30 6.32
CA LEU A 545 8.98 -18.55 6.79
C LEU A 545 8.01 -18.19 5.67
N TRP A 546 8.56 -17.87 4.49
CA TRP A 546 7.72 -17.43 3.38
C TRP A 546 6.88 -18.56 2.81
N GLU A 547 7.43 -19.77 2.68
CA GLU A 547 6.70 -20.88 2.06
C GLU A 547 5.40 -21.23 2.79
N PRO A 548 5.37 -21.38 4.13
CA PRO A 548 4.12 -21.57 4.88
C PRO A 548 3.17 -20.38 4.78
N LEU A 549 3.68 -19.14 4.81
CA LEU A 549 2.85 -17.93 4.66
C LEU A 549 2.20 -17.87 3.28
N ALA A 550 2.94 -18.21 2.22
CA ALA A 550 2.45 -18.27 0.86
C ALA A 550 1.37 -19.35 0.70
N ARG A 551 1.59 -20.57 1.22
CA ARG A 551 0.56 -21.63 1.24
C ARG A 551 -0.69 -21.21 2.00
N GLY A 552 -0.50 -20.61 3.17
CA GLY A 552 -1.58 -20.05 3.98
C GLY A 552 -2.40 -19.03 3.20
N LEU A 553 -1.74 -18.14 2.45
CA LEU A 553 -2.40 -17.13 1.63
C LEU A 553 -3.11 -17.73 0.40
N LEU A 554 -2.49 -18.70 -0.27
CA LEU A 554 -3.07 -19.43 -1.41
C LEU A 554 -4.36 -20.16 -1.01
N SER A 555 -4.41 -20.70 0.21
CA SER A 555 -5.60 -21.37 0.75
C SER A 555 -6.84 -20.45 0.89
N LEU A 556 -6.63 -19.13 0.95
CA LEU A 556 -7.70 -18.14 1.08
C LEU A 556 -8.20 -17.59 -0.27
N ARG A 557 -7.60 -18.04 -1.37
CA ARG A 557 -7.91 -17.59 -2.73
C ARG A 557 -9.29 -18.06 -3.18
N PHE A 558 -10.04 -17.19 -3.85
CA PHE A 558 -11.31 -17.52 -4.49
C PHE A 558 -11.10 -18.07 -5.90
N THR A 559 -12.12 -18.77 -6.41
CA THR A 559 -12.09 -19.37 -7.76
C THR A 559 -12.06 -18.35 -8.90
N ASP A 560 -12.40 -17.08 -8.63
CA ASP A 560 -12.30 -15.99 -9.59
C ASP A 560 -10.92 -15.32 -9.60
N GLY A 561 -9.92 -15.88 -8.90
CA GLY A 561 -8.57 -15.34 -8.79
C GLY A 561 -8.41 -14.23 -7.76
N SER A 562 -9.49 -13.84 -7.06
CA SER A 562 -9.45 -12.77 -6.04
C SER A 562 -9.18 -13.29 -4.63
N TRP A 563 -8.79 -12.36 -3.76
CA TRP A 563 -8.84 -12.51 -2.31
C TRP A 563 -9.86 -11.56 -1.71
N ARG A 564 -10.51 -11.97 -0.63
CA ARG A 564 -11.64 -11.23 -0.03
C ARG A 564 -11.52 -11.18 1.48
N HIS A 565 -11.92 -10.05 2.05
CA HIS A 565 -12.03 -9.91 3.51
C HIS A 565 -13.21 -10.76 4.03
N MET A 566 -12.90 -11.82 4.79
CA MET A 566 -13.88 -12.74 5.36
C MET A 566 -13.99 -12.51 6.88
N GLY A 567 -14.71 -11.47 7.32
CA GLY A 567 -14.96 -11.28 8.75
C GLY A 567 -15.47 -9.90 9.17
N PRO A 568 -15.83 -9.73 10.46
CA PRO A 568 -15.92 -8.44 11.11
C PRO A 568 -14.51 -8.00 11.56
N GLY A 569 -13.89 -7.05 10.86
CA GLY A 569 -12.57 -6.50 11.20
C GLY A 569 -12.45 -5.03 10.79
N ARG A 570 -11.40 -4.34 11.26
CA ARG A 570 -11.08 -2.98 10.80
C ARG A 570 -10.75 -3.04 9.30
N ARG A 571 -11.18 -2.03 8.54
CA ARG A 571 -10.89 -1.92 7.11
C ARG A 571 -9.66 -1.04 6.90
N PHE A 572 -8.85 -1.38 5.90
CA PHE A 572 -7.63 -0.65 5.48
C PHE A 572 -7.82 0.88 5.33
N HIS A 573 -9.00 1.27 4.83
CA HIS A 573 -9.37 2.66 4.56
C HIS A 573 -9.64 3.50 5.81
N LEU A 574 -9.57 2.91 7.01
CA LEU A 574 -9.80 3.61 8.27
C LEU A 574 -8.53 3.58 9.13
N PRO A 575 -7.76 4.68 9.13
CA PRO A 575 -6.55 4.85 9.94
C PRO A 575 -6.83 4.66 11.44
N THR A 576 -5.89 4.07 12.18
CA THR A 576 -6.03 3.81 13.62
C THR A 576 -6.18 5.11 14.41
N SER A 577 -5.52 6.16 13.97
CA SER A 577 -5.61 7.49 14.57
C SER A 577 -7.02 8.10 14.46
N LEU A 578 -7.71 7.86 13.34
CA LEU A 578 -9.11 8.30 13.16
C LEU A 578 -10.03 7.57 14.14
N PHE A 579 -9.85 6.26 14.33
CA PHE A 579 -10.61 5.48 15.31
C PHE A 579 -10.38 5.98 16.73
N ALA A 580 -9.12 6.16 17.11
CA ALA A 580 -8.75 6.59 18.45
C ALA A 580 -9.27 8.00 18.73
N ARG A 581 -9.22 8.91 17.75
CA ARG A 581 -9.82 10.25 17.84
C ARG A 581 -11.33 10.20 18.02
N ILE A 582 -12.04 9.36 17.26
CA ILE A 582 -13.50 9.21 17.40
C ILE A 582 -13.87 8.70 18.79
N ALA A 583 -13.17 7.68 19.31
CA ALA A 583 -13.42 7.13 20.63
C ALA A 583 -13.23 8.18 21.74
N VAL A 584 -12.22 9.03 21.59
CA VAL A 584 -11.97 10.19 22.46
C VAL A 584 -13.15 11.18 22.44
N MET A 585 -13.69 11.50 21.27
CA MET A 585 -14.78 12.47 21.12
C MET A 585 -16.12 11.99 21.72
N GLU A 586 -16.34 10.68 21.82
CA GLU A 586 -17.58 10.10 22.33
C GLU A 586 -17.60 9.86 23.85
N ALA A 587 -16.47 10.04 24.55
CA ALA A 587 -16.35 9.73 25.97
C ALA A 587 -17.27 10.63 26.85
N PRO A 588 -18.28 10.08 27.55
CA PRO A 588 -19.19 10.87 28.37
C PRO A 588 -18.48 11.45 29.60
N GLY A 589 -18.60 12.76 29.84
CA GLY A 589 -18.15 13.42 31.07
C GLY A 589 -16.93 14.34 30.95
N LYS A 590 -16.23 14.37 29.82
CA LYS A 590 -15.24 15.42 29.53
C LYS A 590 -15.94 16.60 28.86
N GLY A 591 -16.61 17.42 29.68
CA GLY A 591 -17.42 18.58 29.28
C GLY A 591 -16.68 19.74 28.61
N ALA A 592 -15.45 19.55 28.14
CA ALA A 592 -14.86 20.41 27.13
C ALA A 592 -15.21 19.79 25.77
N LEU A 593 -16.42 20.06 25.29
CA LEU A 593 -16.67 20.01 23.85
C LEU A 593 -15.53 20.82 23.24
N VAL A 594 -14.55 20.17 22.60
CA VAL A 594 -13.73 20.83 21.59
C VAL A 594 -14.76 21.56 20.76
N GLU A 595 -14.71 22.90 20.73
CA GLU A 595 -15.69 23.76 20.06
C GLU A 595 -15.60 23.49 18.55
N TYR A 596 -16.11 22.32 18.13
CA TYR A 596 -16.46 22.01 16.77
C TYR A 596 -17.70 22.84 16.52
N ASP A 597 -17.49 24.10 16.13
CA ASP A 597 -18.53 25.11 15.96
C ASP A 597 -19.51 24.79 14.79
N LYS A 598 -19.56 23.51 14.36
CA LYS A 598 -20.42 23.00 13.28
C LYS A 598 -21.08 21.67 13.70
N PRO A 599 -22.37 21.69 14.08
CA PRO A 599 -23.20 20.51 14.38
C PRO A 599 -23.17 19.39 13.32
N GLN A 600 -22.76 19.71 12.10
CA GLN A 600 -22.73 18.81 10.95
C GLN A 600 -21.45 17.94 10.89
N VAL A 601 -20.33 18.38 11.47
CA VAL A 601 -19.08 17.58 11.58
C VAL A 601 -19.24 16.49 12.63
N ASP A 602 -19.83 16.86 13.77
CA ASP A 602 -20.23 15.94 14.84
C ASP A 602 -21.21 14.87 14.34
N HIS A 603 -22.15 15.21 13.44
CA HIS A 603 -23.04 14.22 12.82
C HIS A 603 -22.31 13.21 11.93
N TYR A 604 -21.28 13.63 11.18
CA TYR A 604 -20.51 12.74 10.31
C TYR A 604 -19.61 11.80 11.13
N HIS A 605 -18.91 12.31 12.14
CA HIS A 605 -18.12 11.47 13.04
C HIS A 605 -19.00 10.51 13.84
N ARG A 606 -20.16 10.96 14.33
CA ARG A 606 -21.14 10.06 14.96
C ARG A 606 -21.72 9.04 13.99
N ALA A 607 -21.91 9.38 12.71
CA ALA A 607 -22.36 8.41 11.71
C ALA A 607 -21.29 7.34 11.43
N ILE A 608 -20.02 7.73 11.34
CA ILE A 608 -18.89 6.80 11.24
C ILE A 608 -18.81 5.94 12.51
N ALA A 609 -18.81 6.56 13.69
CA ALA A 609 -18.76 5.86 14.97
C ALA A 609 -19.94 4.89 15.15
N THR A 610 -21.15 5.31 14.81
CA THR A 610 -22.36 4.46 14.84
C THR A 610 -22.25 3.32 13.83
N ALA A 611 -21.74 3.56 12.62
CA ALA A 611 -21.52 2.50 11.63
C ALA A 611 -20.51 1.46 12.14
N LEU A 612 -19.43 1.92 12.77
CA LEU A 612 -18.40 1.09 13.37
C LEU A 612 -18.92 0.28 14.56
N GLN A 613 -19.61 0.92 15.51
CA GLN A 613 -20.19 0.27 16.69
C GLN A 613 -21.30 -0.72 16.36
N SER A 614 -22.08 -0.45 15.30
CA SER A 614 -23.18 -1.32 14.90
C SER A 614 -22.74 -2.55 14.10
N GLY A 615 -21.43 -2.69 13.80
CA GLY A 615 -20.91 -3.74 12.92
C GLY A 615 -21.51 -3.70 11.51
N ARG A 616 -22.18 -2.59 11.15
CA ARG A 616 -22.73 -2.42 9.81
C ARG A 616 -21.56 -2.24 8.85
N ARG A 617 -21.50 -3.07 7.82
CA ARG A 617 -20.56 -2.89 6.71
C ARG A 617 -20.74 -1.47 6.16
N LEU A 618 -19.73 -0.63 6.34
CA LEU A 618 -19.53 0.54 5.48
C LEU A 618 -19.31 -0.05 4.09
N ARG A 619 -20.36 -0.18 3.27
CA ARG A 619 -20.27 -0.81 1.93
C ARG A 619 -19.28 -0.01 1.08
N THR A 620 -18.02 -0.42 1.05
CA THR A 620 -17.08 -0.02 0.00
C THR A 620 -17.39 -0.84 -1.24
N ARG A 621 -17.37 -0.23 -2.42
CA ARG A 621 -17.77 -0.87 -3.68
C ARG A 621 -16.78 -1.93 -4.18
N ALA A 622 -15.65 -2.13 -3.49
CA ALA A 622 -14.52 -2.92 -3.97
C ALA A 622 -13.82 -3.72 -2.85
N GLU A 623 -14.56 -4.53 -2.07
CA GLU A 623 -14.02 -5.32 -0.93
C GLU A 623 -12.96 -6.38 -1.30
N HIS A 624 -12.60 -6.51 -2.58
CA HIS A 624 -11.68 -7.54 -3.10
C HIS A 624 -10.41 -6.94 -3.70
N VAL A 625 -10.40 -5.64 -4.04
CA VAL A 625 -9.27 -5.01 -4.75
C VAL A 625 -8.04 -4.94 -3.86
N VAL A 626 -8.18 -4.36 -2.67
CA VAL A 626 -7.05 -4.21 -1.72
C VAL A 626 -6.48 -5.57 -1.28
N PRO A 627 -7.30 -6.55 -0.81
CA PRO A 627 -6.75 -7.87 -0.45
C PRO A 627 -6.06 -8.59 -1.60
N THR A 628 -6.64 -8.54 -2.81
CA THR A 628 -6.04 -9.18 -4.00
C THR A 628 -4.71 -8.52 -4.35
N ALA A 629 -4.65 -7.19 -4.34
CA ALA A 629 -3.42 -6.47 -4.63
C ALA A 629 -2.32 -6.73 -3.59
N PHE A 630 -2.65 -6.76 -2.29
CA PHE A 630 -1.68 -7.07 -1.24
C PHE A 630 -1.16 -8.51 -1.35
N ALA A 631 -2.05 -9.46 -1.64
CA ALA A 631 -1.66 -10.85 -1.90
C ALA A 631 -0.70 -10.94 -3.10
N MET A 632 -1.02 -10.26 -4.20
CA MET A 632 -0.16 -10.21 -5.38
C MET A 632 1.21 -9.62 -5.08
N VAL A 633 1.29 -8.49 -4.38
CA VAL A 633 2.56 -7.85 -4.03
C VAL A 633 3.44 -8.79 -3.19
N PHE A 634 2.88 -9.42 -2.15
CA PHE A 634 3.61 -10.34 -1.27
C PHE A 634 4.13 -11.57 -2.01
N LEU A 635 3.28 -12.20 -2.83
CA LEU A 635 3.61 -13.40 -3.59
C LEU A 635 4.63 -13.11 -4.70
N ALA A 636 4.42 -12.05 -5.49
CA ALA A 636 5.28 -11.72 -6.62
C ALA A 636 6.69 -11.27 -6.19
N GLU A 637 6.84 -10.68 -5.00
CA GLU A 637 8.15 -10.29 -4.47
C GLU A 637 9.07 -11.48 -4.19
N ASN A 638 8.49 -12.65 -3.88
CA ASN A 638 9.23 -13.77 -3.32
C ASN A 638 9.19 -15.05 -4.18
N VAL A 639 8.35 -15.12 -5.21
CA VAL A 639 8.22 -16.31 -6.10
C VAL A 639 9.45 -16.55 -6.97
N ARG A 640 10.29 -15.54 -7.22
CA ARG A 640 11.49 -15.71 -8.06
C ARG A 640 12.60 -16.40 -7.25
N PRO A 641 13.17 -17.52 -7.72
CA PRO A 641 14.23 -18.19 -6.99
C PRO A 641 15.50 -17.31 -6.88
N PRO A 642 16.36 -17.55 -5.87
CA PRO A 642 17.68 -16.96 -5.81
C PRO A 642 18.50 -17.29 -7.06
N VAL A 643 19.29 -16.32 -7.54
CA VAL A 643 20.11 -16.50 -8.75
C VAL A 643 21.48 -17.13 -8.47
N ILE A 644 21.89 -17.16 -7.19
CA ILE A 644 23.14 -17.75 -6.73
C ILE A 644 23.02 -18.17 -5.27
N GLY A 645 23.59 -19.32 -4.92
CA GLY A 645 23.81 -19.76 -3.54
C GLY A 645 25.21 -19.44 -3.05
N GLU A 646 25.39 -19.12 -1.77
CA GLU A 646 26.68 -18.89 -1.12
C GLU A 646 26.97 -20.01 -0.12
N CYS A 647 28.04 -20.77 -0.36
CA CYS A 647 28.54 -21.79 0.57
C CYS A 647 29.89 -21.35 1.16
N LEU A 648 29.94 -21.25 2.49
CA LEU A 648 31.19 -21.06 3.23
C LEU A 648 31.81 -22.43 3.51
N TRP A 649 32.85 -22.76 2.75
CA TRP A 649 33.56 -24.03 2.86
C TRP A 649 34.43 -24.10 4.11
N SER A 650 35.07 -22.99 4.46
CA SER A 650 35.86 -22.81 5.69
C SER A 650 35.43 -21.53 6.41
N PRO A 651 35.22 -21.56 7.74
CA PRO A 651 34.80 -20.37 8.51
C PRO A 651 35.73 -19.16 8.35
N ASP A 652 37.04 -19.41 8.20
CA ASP A 652 38.08 -18.38 8.14
C ASP A 652 37.98 -17.47 6.90
N ALA A 653 37.30 -17.92 5.83
CA ALA A 653 37.14 -17.16 4.60
C ALA A 653 36.13 -16.01 4.72
N GLY A 654 35.21 -16.09 5.69
CA GLY A 654 34.11 -15.14 5.88
C GLY A 654 33.16 -14.99 4.67
N PRO A 655 32.11 -14.16 4.78
CA PRO A 655 31.10 -13.96 3.73
C PRO A 655 31.64 -13.19 2.51
N SER A 656 30.97 -13.39 1.38
CA SER A 656 31.33 -12.78 0.11
C SER A 656 31.09 -11.28 0.10
N ARG A 657 32.12 -10.57 -0.34
CA ARG A 657 32.02 -9.15 -0.69
C ARG A 657 31.62 -8.95 -2.16
N LEU A 658 31.62 -10.01 -2.97
CA LEU A 658 31.26 -9.94 -4.40
C LEU A 658 29.76 -10.09 -4.61
N ILE A 659 29.13 -11.13 -4.06
CA ILE A 659 27.70 -11.41 -4.29
C ILE A 659 26.80 -10.20 -4.01
N PRO A 660 26.92 -9.49 -2.86
CA PRO A 660 26.06 -8.34 -2.59
C PRO A 660 26.19 -7.23 -3.64
N VAL A 661 27.38 -7.07 -4.23
CA VAL A 661 27.65 -6.09 -5.29
C VAL A 661 27.04 -6.57 -6.61
N VAL A 662 27.28 -7.82 -6.99
CA VAL A 662 26.80 -8.40 -8.25
C VAL A 662 25.28 -8.41 -8.30
N THR A 663 24.63 -8.98 -7.28
CA THR A 663 23.17 -9.02 -7.20
C THR A 663 22.58 -7.61 -7.23
N ARG A 664 23.19 -6.63 -6.57
CA ARG A 664 22.74 -5.22 -6.62
C ARG A 664 22.82 -4.65 -8.03
N VAL A 665 23.92 -4.87 -8.75
CA VAL A 665 24.08 -4.41 -10.14
C VAL A 665 23.05 -5.05 -11.06
N MET A 666 22.82 -6.37 -10.92
CA MET A 666 21.81 -7.07 -11.71
C MET A 666 20.41 -6.52 -11.46
N ARG A 667 20.04 -6.28 -10.20
CA ARG A 667 18.77 -5.65 -9.83
C ARG A 667 18.60 -4.28 -10.48
N GLN A 668 19.63 -3.44 -10.44
CA GLN A 668 19.61 -2.10 -11.03
C GLN A 668 19.45 -2.12 -12.54
N GLN A 669 20.14 -3.04 -13.23
CA GLN A 669 20.10 -3.12 -14.69
C GLN A 669 18.82 -3.78 -15.21
N LYS A 670 18.27 -4.76 -14.48
CA LYS A 670 17.07 -5.48 -14.90
C LYS A 670 15.78 -4.89 -14.34
N GLY A 671 15.84 -4.07 -13.28
CA GLY A 671 14.65 -3.61 -12.57
C GLY A 671 13.92 -4.75 -11.83
N LEU A 672 14.61 -5.87 -11.54
CA LEU A 672 14.02 -7.07 -10.94
C LEU A 672 14.48 -7.28 -9.50
N PRO A 673 13.67 -7.92 -8.63
CA PRO A 673 14.03 -8.22 -7.24
C PRO A 673 14.91 -9.48 -7.12
N LEU A 674 16.08 -9.48 -7.75
CA LEU A 674 17.01 -10.62 -7.72
C LEU A 674 17.67 -10.77 -6.33
N ARG A 675 17.91 -12.02 -5.92
CA ARG A 675 18.38 -12.40 -4.58
C ARG A 675 19.44 -13.50 -4.64
N TYR A 676 20.13 -13.70 -3.53
CA TYR A 676 21.01 -14.84 -3.31
C TYR A 676 20.67 -15.50 -1.98
N SER A 677 21.00 -16.77 -1.80
CA SER A 677 20.73 -17.52 -0.57
C SER A 677 22.01 -18.09 0.05
N ALA A 678 21.98 -18.43 1.34
CA ALA A 678 23.03 -19.25 1.93
C ALA A 678 22.79 -20.73 1.60
N VAL A 679 23.88 -21.46 1.38
CA VAL A 679 23.91 -22.93 1.25
C VAL A 679 24.79 -23.47 2.36
N GLU A 680 24.19 -24.18 3.30
CA GLU A 680 24.91 -24.77 4.43
C GLU A 680 25.84 -25.90 3.96
N ARG A 681 26.97 -26.06 4.66
CA ARG A 681 27.87 -27.21 4.54
C ARG A 681 27.54 -28.21 5.66
N PRO A 682 27.42 -29.52 5.40
CA PRO A 682 27.66 -30.20 4.13
C PRO A 682 26.62 -29.88 3.06
N VAL A 683 27.08 -29.68 1.84
CA VAL A 683 26.21 -29.32 0.72
C VAL A 683 25.36 -30.51 0.31
N GLY A 684 24.04 -30.41 0.46
CA GLY A 684 23.07 -31.43 0.07
C GLY A 684 22.39 -31.15 -1.27
N GLY A 685 21.91 -32.20 -1.95
CA GLY A 685 21.21 -32.06 -3.24
C GLY A 685 19.95 -31.18 -3.19
N GLY A 686 19.20 -31.22 -2.08
CA GLY A 686 18.05 -30.34 -1.86
C GLY A 686 18.44 -28.86 -1.66
N SER A 687 19.64 -28.60 -1.12
CA SER A 687 20.16 -27.25 -0.88
C SER A 687 20.71 -26.60 -2.15
N LEU A 688 21.20 -27.42 -3.09
CA LEU A 688 21.67 -26.95 -4.41
C LEU A 688 20.52 -26.81 -5.41
N GLY A 689 19.49 -27.66 -5.33
CA GLY A 689 18.21 -27.51 -6.03
C GLY A 689 18.27 -26.89 -7.42
N GLU A 690 17.29 -26.03 -7.72
CA GLU A 690 17.19 -25.25 -8.98
C GLU A 690 18.10 -24.00 -8.99
N LEU A 691 19.12 -23.91 -8.13
CA LEU A 691 20.01 -22.75 -8.14
C LEU A 691 20.77 -22.71 -9.46
N PRO A 692 20.83 -21.57 -10.17
CA PRO A 692 21.62 -21.46 -11.40
C PRO A 692 23.13 -21.55 -11.15
N ALA A 693 23.56 -21.08 -9.96
CA ALA A 693 24.96 -21.04 -9.61
C ALA A 693 25.19 -21.20 -8.09
N LEU A 694 26.35 -21.74 -7.74
CA LEU A 694 26.87 -21.86 -6.39
C LEU A 694 28.22 -21.14 -6.29
N LEU A 695 28.34 -20.18 -5.40
CA LEU A 695 29.62 -19.63 -4.98
C LEU A 695 30.13 -20.41 -3.76
N VAL A 696 31.33 -20.97 -3.87
CA VAL A 696 32.04 -21.62 -2.78
C VAL A 696 33.21 -20.76 -2.35
N ARG A 697 33.29 -20.45 -1.05
CA ARG A 697 34.39 -19.67 -0.46
C ARG A 697 35.17 -20.47 0.56
N GLY A 698 36.49 -20.43 0.49
CA GLY A 698 37.31 -21.09 1.49
C GLY A 698 38.78 -20.70 1.49
N ALA A 699 39.49 -21.27 2.45
CA ALA A 699 40.94 -21.24 2.61
C ALA A 699 41.40 -22.61 3.13
N GLY A 700 42.60 -23.04 2.76
CA GLY A 700 43.15 -24.34 3.15
C GLY A 700 42.67 -25.48 2.26
N ALA A 701 42.28 -26.62 2.83
CA ALA A 701 41.89 -27.80 2.05
C ALA A 701 40.46 -27.69 1.50
N PHE A 702 40.27 -28.13 0.25
CA PHE A 702 38.96 -28.41 -0.32
C PHE A 702 38.72 -29.93 -0.30
N ASP A 703 37.88 -30.37 0.63
CA ASP A 703 37.69 -31.77 1.01
C ASP A 703 36.20 -32.19 1.07
N PRO A 704 35.47 -32.22 -0.07
CA PRO A 704 34.08 -32.63 -0.09
C PRO A 704 33.94 -34.10 0.32
N GLY A 705 32.99 -34.40 1.20
CA GLY A 705 32.56 -35.77 1.49
C GLY A 705 31.81 -36.40 0.31
N ASP A 706 31.56 -37.71 0.35
CA ASP A 706 30.93 -38.44 -0.76
C ASP A 706 29.54 -37.90 -1.14
N ASP A 707 28.72 -37.54 -0.14
CA ASP A 707 27.40 -36.95 -0.37
C ASP A 707 27.50 -35.54 -1.00
N GLU A 708 28.49 -34.75 -0.60
CA GLU A 708 28.75 -33.42 -1.18
C GLU A 708 29.24 -33.54 -2.62
N LYS A 709 30.09 -34.54 -2.91
CA LYS A 709 30.53 -34.85 -4.27
C LYS A 709 29.35 -35.22 -5.15
N ALA A 710 28.47 -36.10 -4.68
CA ALA A 710 27.27 -36.48 -5.41
C ALA A 710 26.33 -35.28 -5.66
N ALA A 711 26.17 -34.39 -4.67
CA ALA A 711 25.36 -33.18 -4.82
C ALA A 711 25.97 -32.20 -5.85
N LEU A 712 27.28 -31.97 -5.79
CA LEU A 712 28.01 -31.10 -6.73
C LEU A 712 28.00 -31.69 -8.15
N GLU A 713 28.21 -33.00 -8.29
CA GLU A 713 28.13 -33.71 -9.57
C GLU A 713 26.73 -33.58 -10.18
N ALA A 714 25.68 -33.80 -9.40
CA ALA A 714 24.31 -33.63 -9.85
C ALA A 714 24.01 -32.19 -10.30
N HIS A 715 24.45 -31.18 -9.52
CA HIS A 715 24.26 -29.77 -9.85
C HIS A 715 25.00 -29.38 -11.14
N LEU A 716 26.26 -29.80 -11.29
CA LEU A 716 27.04 -29.59 -12.51
C LEU A 716 26.40 -30.30 -13.70
N GLY A 717 25.94 -31.55 -13.53
CA GLY A 717 25.27 -32.34 -14.56
C GLY A 717 23.96 -31.74 -15.05
N GLN A 718 23.27 -30.96 -14.22
CA GLN A 718 22.07 -30.18 -14.59
C GLN A 718 22.40 -28.84 -15.28
N GLY A 719 23.67 -28.56 -15.52
CA GLY A 719 24.14 -27.33 -16.19
C GLY A 719 24.46 -26.17 -15.23
N GLY A 720 24.39 -26.40 -13.92
CA GLY A 720 24.73 -25.44 -12.88
C GLY A 720 26.18 -24.97 -12.93
N LEU A 721 26.43 -23.77 -12.42
CA LEU A 721 27.76 -23.16 -12.37
C LEU A 721 28.31 -23.14 -10.94
N VAL A 722 29.49 -23.71 -10.72
CA VAL A 722 30.22 -23.56 -9.46
C VAL A 722 31.33 -22.51 -9.60
N ILE A 723 31.27 -21.46 -8.79
CA ILE A 723 32.33 -20.44 -8.71
C ILE A 723 33.08 -20.67 -7.41
N VAL A 724 34.39 -20.91 -7.47
CA VAL A 724 35.24 -21.07 -6.29
C VAL A 724 36.03 -19.78 -6.08
N GLU A 725 35.77 -19.08 -4.99
CA GLU A 725 36.39 -17.81 -4.63
C GLU A 725 37.35 -18.01 -3.43
N ALA A 726 38.59 -17.55 -3.58
CA ALA A 726 39.55 -17.51 -2.48
C ALA A 726 40.49 -16.31 -2.61
N THR A 727 41.05 -15.86 -1.49
CA THR A 727 42.13 -14.85 -1.49
C THR A 727 43.37 -15.45 -2.15
N ALA A 728 44.07 -14.69 -2.98
CA ALA A 728 45.31 -15.11 -3.62
C ALA A 728 46.52 -15.04 -2.65
N ASP A 729 46.38 -15.70 -1.51
CA ASP A 729 47.45 -16.02 -0.57
C ASP A 729 47.74 -17.52 -0.61
N SER A 730 48.69 -18.01 0.20
CA SER A 730 49.03 -19.44 0.21
C SER A 730 47.84 -20.33 0.59
N GLY A 731 47.00 -19.89 1.53
CA GLY A 731 45.84 -20.66 1.98
C GLY A 731 44.76 -20.75 0.91
N GLY A 732 44.48 -19.66 0.21
CA GLY A 732 43.52 -19.68 -0.90
C GLY A 732 44.07 -20.34 -2.17
N ALA A 733 45.38 -20.27 -2.44
CA ALA A 733 45.99 -20.99 -3.54
C ALA A 733 45.89 -22.52 -3.36
N ASP A 734 46.13 -23.02 -2.14
CA ASP A 734 45.93 -24.42 -1.78
C ASP A 734 44.46 -24.83 -1.95
N PHE A 735 43.53 -23.95 -1.54
CA PHE A 735 42.10 -24.18 -1.66
C PHE A 735 41.64 -24.28 -3.12
N LEU A 736 42.02 -23.33 -3.96
CA LEU A 736 41.68 -23.32 -5.38
C LEU A 736 42.27 -24.54 -6.10
N SER A 737 43.50 -24.93 -5.77
CA SER A 737 44.16 -26.11 -6.35
C SER A 737 43.48 -27.41 -5.93
N GLY A 738 43.08 -27.53 -4.66
CA GLY A 738 42.30 -28.66 -4.17
C GLY A 738 40.93 -28.73 -4.84
N ALA A 739 40.23 -27.61 -4.93
CA ALA A 739 38.93 -27.52 -5.59
C ALA A 739 38.99 -27.88 -7.06
N GLU A 740 40.03 -27.44 -7.77
CA GLU A 740 40.25 -27.80 -9.17
C GLU A 740 40.39 -29.31 -9.35
N ARG A 741 41.19 -29.97 -8.50
CA ARG A 741 41.37 -31.42 -8.57
C ARG A 741 40.07 -32.18 -8.30
N GLU A 742 39.38 -31.84 -7.21
CA GLU A 742 38.17 -32.58 -6.82
C GLU A 742 37.01 -32.33 -7.79
N LEU A 743 36.79 -31.08 -8.22
CA LEU A 743 35.69 -30.74 -9.15
C LEU A 743 35.95 -31.22 -10.58
N ALA A 744 37.21 -31.24 -11.04
CA ALA A 744 37.54 -31.83 -12.35
C ALA A 744 37.24 -33.33 -12.38
N ALA A 745 37.39 -34.03 -11.26
CA ALA A 745 37.06 -35.45 -11.15
C ALA A 745 35.54 -35.74 -11.20
N LEU A 746 34.69 -34.73 -11.01
CA LEU A 746 33.22 -34.85 -11.12
C LEU A 746 32.70 -34.58 -12.55
N LEU A 747 33.56 -34.09 -13.45
CA LEU A 747 33.21 -33.84 -14.84
C LEU A 747 33.72 -34.98 -15.75
N PRO A 748 33.11 -35.20 -16.93
CA PRO A 748 33.58 -36.23 -17.88
C PRO A 748 35.07 -36.06 -18.23
N GLU A 749 35.78 -37.17 -18.52
CA GLU A 749 37.26 -37.27 -18.69
C GLU A 749 37.92 -36.32 -19.73
N SER A 750 37.16 -35.44 -20.39
CA SER A 750 37.61 -34.52 -21.45
C SER A 750 37.56 -33.03 -21.09
N SER A 751 37.39 -32.66 -19.82
CA SER A 751 37.23 -31.27 -19.37
C SER A 751 38.49 -30.73 -18.67
N PRO A 752 39.62 -30.47 -19.37
CA PRO A 752 40.81 -29.90 -18.75
C PRO A 752 40.54 -28.47 -18.28
N ALA A 753 41.14 -28.07 -17.17
CA ALA A 753 41.07 -26.69 -16.69
C ALA A 753 41.86 -25.76 -17.62
N GLU A 754 41.15 -24.84 -18.28
CA GLU A 754 41.69 -23.86 -19.21
C GLU A 754 41.80 -22.47 -18.56
N ASP A 755 42.60 -21.58 -19.16
CA ASP A 755 42.69 -20.18 -18.74
C ASP A 755 41.67 -19.34 -19.51
N VAL A 756 40.64 -18.86 -18.81
CA VAL A 756 39.62 -17.95 -19.32
C VAL A 756 39.90 -16.49 -18.97
N GLY A 757 41.05 -16.20 -18.35
CA GLY A 757 41.41 -14.84 -17.93
C GLY A 757 41.45 -13.83 -19.09
N SER A 758 41.69 -14.28 -20.32
CA SER A 758 41.68 -13.45 -21.54
C SER A 758 40.38 -13.49 -22.34
N ASP A 759 39.37 -14.28 -21.93
CA ASP A 759 38.09 -14.40 -22.62
C ASP A 759 37.30 -13.10 -22.47
N GLN A 760 37.12 -12.35 -23.57
CA GLN A 760 36.39 -11.07 -23.52
C GLN A 760 34.91 -11.22 -23.23
N ASP A 761 34.28 -12.36 -23.58
CA ASP A 761 32.86 -12.56 -23.38
C ASP A 761 32.55 -12.90 -21.92
N LEU A 762 33.43 -13.68 -21.27
CA LEU A 762 33.31 -14.00 -19.84
C LEU A 762 33.83 -12.88 -18.94
N MET A 763 35.00 -12.33 -19.25
CA MET A 763 35.69 -11.38 -18.37
C MET A 763 35.31 -9.93 -18.68
N GLY A 764 34.80 -9.63 -19.89
CA GLY A 764 34.51 -8.26 -20.31
C GLY A 764 35.74 -7.35 -20.18
N ALA A 765 35.58 -6.21 -19.49
CA ALA A 765 36.69 -5.30 -19.21
C ALA A 765 37.76 -5.88 -18.26
N ALA A 766 37.52 -7.06 -17.65
CA ALA A 766 38.50 -7.78 -16.84
C ALA A 766 39.45 -8.67 -17.67
N ALA A 767 39.21 -8.82 -18.98
CA ALA A 767 40.02 -9.69 -19.82
C ALA A 767 41.50 -9.26 -19.79
N GLY A 768 42.40 -10.21 -19.54
CA GLY A 768 43.84 -10.02 -19.45
C GLY A 768 44.36 -9.46 -18.12
N THR A 769 43.51 -9.27 -17.11
CA THR A 769 43.92 -8.66 -15.83
C THR A 769 44.51 -9.65 -14.82
N ALA A 770 44.08 -10.91 -14.85
CA ALA A 770 44.63 -11.99 -14.05
C ALA A 770 44.38 -13.34 -14.73
N ARG A 771 45.15 -14.35 -14.34
CA ARG A 771 44.90 -15.73 -14.74
C ARG A 771 43.68 -16.26 -14.01
N VAL A 772 42.66 -16.69 -14.75
CA VAL A 772 41.41 -17.24 -14.20
C VAL A 772 41.21 -18.59 -14.85
N ARG A 773 41.14 -19.64 -14.03
CA ARG A 773 40.97 -20.99 -14.56
C ARG A 773 39.50 -21.37 -14.56
N ALA A 774 39.08 -22.16 -15.54
CA ALA A 774 37.72 -22.68 -15.59
C ALA A 774 37.68 -24.10 -16.16
N LEU A 775 36.63 -24.83 -15.80
CA LEU A 775 36.26 -26.12 -16.38
C LEU A 775 34.98 -25.94 -17.19
N ARG A 776 34.91 -26.59 -18.36
CA ARG A 776 33.73 -26.62 -19.22
C ARG A 776 33.20 -28.04 -19.36
N GLN A 777 31.90 -28.17 -19.57
CA GLN A 777 31.30 -29.43 -20.01
C GLN A 777 31.75 -29.77 -21.45
N PRO A 778 31.57 -31.03 -21.90
CA PRO A 778 31.87 -31.43 -23.28
C PRO A 778 31.12 -30.62 -24.36
N ASP A 779 29.97 -30.04 -24.02
CA ASP A 779 29.20 -29.16 -24.90
C ASP A 779 29.77 -27.73 -25.00
N GLY A 780 30.86 -27.44 -24.29
CA GLY A 780 31.51 -26.13 -24.24
C GLY A 780 30.90 -25.16 -23.21
N SER A 781 29.85 -25.55 -22.49
CA SER A 781 29.25 -24.71 -21.47
C SER A 781 30.16 -24.59 -20.24
N LEU A 782 30.22 -23.39 -19.65
CA LEU A 782 31.02 -23.12 -18.45
C LEU A 782 30.46 -23.89 -17.25
N SER A 783 31.28 -24.59 -16.46
CA SER A 783 30.79 -25.42 -15.34
C SER A 783 31.41 -25.03 -14.02
N VAL A 784 32.72 -24.75 -14.01
CA VAL A 784 33.43 -24.34 -12.81
C VAL A 784 34.36 -23.16 -13.13
N VAL A 785 34.44 -22.18 -12.24
CA VAL A 785 35.37 -21.05 -12.36
C VAL A 785 36.15 -20.88 -11.06
N PHE A 786 37.47 -20.75 -11.14
CA PHE A 786 38.36 -20.51 -10.01
C PHE A 786 38.78 -19.03 -10.01
N LEU A 787 38.25 -18.27 -9.06
CA LEU A 787 38.43 -16.82 -8.93
C LEU A 787 39.44 -16.48 -7.81
N PRO A 788 40.72 -16.26 -8.13
CA PRO A 788 41.70 -15.73 -7.17
C PRO A 788 41.46 -14.24 -6.95
N LEU A 789 41.24 -13.82 -5.71
CA LEU A 789 41.07 -12.41 -5.36
C LEU A 789 42.34 -11.79 -4.81
N ALA A 790 42.68 -10.61 -5.30
CA ALA A 790 43.77 -9.84 -4.74
C ALA A 790 43.48 -9.49 -3.26
N PRO A 791 44.44 -9.69 -2.34
CA PRO A 791 44.36 -9.12 -1.00
C PRO A 791 44.26 -7.58 -1.10
N ASP A 792 43.64 -6.93 -0.10
CA ASP A 792 43.15 -5.54 -0.14
C ASP A 792 44.08 -4.52 -0.87
N GLY A 793 43.93 -4.39 -2.19
CA GLY A 793 44.51 -3.32 -3.02
C GLY A 793 45.84 -3.63 -3.73
N GLU A 794 46.63 -4.61 -3.31
CA GLU A 794 47.91 -4.98 -3.93
C GLU A 794 48.19 -6.48 -3.76
N GLY A 795 48.52 -7.19 -4.85
CA GLY A 795 48.84 -8.63 -4.85
C GLY A 795 48.54 -9.33 -6.17
N GLU A 796 48.93 -10.60 -6.29
CA GLU A 796 48.48 -11.46 -7.40
C GLU A 796 46.96 -11.70 -7.30
N GLY A 797 46.23 -11.77 -8.42
CA GLY A 797 44.76 -12.02 -8.43
C GLY A 797 43.91 -10.83 -8.90
N LEU A 798 42.59 -11.03 -8.91
CA LEU A 798 41.62 -10.03 -9.41
C LEU A 798 41.27 -9.00 -8.32
N PRO A 799 41.31 -7.70 -8.64
CA PRO A 799 40.67 -6.69 -7.80
C PRO A 799 39.17 -6.96 -7.65
N ARG A 800 38.60 -6.71 -6.47
CA ARG A 800 37.18 -7.03 -6.18
C ARG A 800 36.18 -6.44 -7.17
N SER A 801 36.37 -5.19 -7.58
CA SER A 801 35.51 -4.52 -8.56
C SER A 801 35.53 -5.23 -9.93
N THR A 802 36.69 -5.76 -10.31
CA THR A 802 36.94 -6.50 -11.54
C THR A 802 36.33 -7.91 -11.45
N ALA A 803 36.55 -8.61 -10.34
CA ALA A 803 35.94 -9.92 -10.08
C ALA A 803 34.41 -9.87 -10.04
N ALA A 804 33.82 -8.82 -9.45
CA ALA A 804 32.37 -8.61 -9.45
C ALA A 804 31.81 -8.46 -10.87
N ARG A 805 32.53 -7.78 -11.78
CA ARG A 805 32.10 -7.64 -13.18
C ARG A 805 32.19 -8.96 -13.94
N ALA A 806 33.26 -9.73 -13.74
CA ALA A 806 33.40 -11.06 -14.34
C ALA A 806 32.29 -12.00 -13.85
N MET A 807 32.04 -12.05 -12.53
CA MET A 807 30.96 -12.84 -11.93
C MET A 807 29.59 -12.41 -12.46
N TYR A 808 29.33 -11.10 -12.61
CA TYR A 808 28.10 -10.60 -13.23
C TYR A 808 27.89 -11.19 -14.64
N ASN A 809 28.91 -11.16 -15.51
CA ASN A 809 28.81 -11.68 -16.87
C ASN A 809 28.56 -13.20 -16.88
N MET A 810 29.29 -13.94 -16.03
CA MET A 810 29.15 -15.39 -15.91
C MET A 810 27.75 -15.79 -15.44
N LEU A 811 27.21 -15.12 -14.42
CA LEU A 811 25.85 -15.36 -13.95
C LEU A 811 24.81 -15.00 -15.01
N PHE A 812 25.01 -13.89 -15.73
CA PHE A 812 24.08 -13.47 -16.77
C PHE A 812 23.96 -14.47 -17.91
N GLN A 813 25.04 -15.18 -18.26
CA GLN A 813 25.02 -16.25 -19.25
C GLN A 813 24.39 -17.56 -18.74
N LYS A 814 24.34 -17.74 -17.42
CA LYS A 814 23.94 -19.01 -16.79
C LYS A 814 22.52 -19.06 -16.26
N ILE A 815 22.00 -17.93 -15.82
CA ILE A 815 20.62 -17.88 -15.35
C ILE A 815 19.70 -18.04 -16.55
N ASP A 816 18.69 -18.90 -16.41
CA ASP A 816 17.63 -19.06 -17.40
C ASP A 816 17.07 -17.67 -17.77
N PRO A 817 17.08 -17.28 -19.07
CA PRO A 817 16.51 -16.03 -19.52
C PRO A 817 15.09 -15.76 -19.00
N GLY A 818 14.25 -16.80 -18.84
CA GLY A 818 12.91 -16.69 -18.27
C GLY A 818 12.90 -16.23 -16.81
N ILE A 819 13.90 -16.63 -16.00
CA ILE A 819 14.11 -16.12 -14.64
C ILE A 819 14.60 -14.66 -14.65
N LEU A 820 15.00 -14.12 -15.81
CA LEU A 820 15.34 -12.71 -15.99
C LEU A 820 14.26 -11.92 -16.73
N GLU A 821 13.12 -12.56 -17.05
CA GLU A 821 11.96 -11.89 -17.61
C GLU A 821 11.11 -11.24 -16.52
N GLU A 822 10.60 -10.06 -16.86
CA GLU A 822 9.67 -9.33 -16.01
C GLU A 822 8.41 -10.15 -15.71
N GLY A 823 7.88 -10.86 -16.71
CA GLY A 823 6.66 -11.67 -16.64
C GLY A 823 6.78 -13.00 -15.91
N TYR A 824 7.96 -13.39 -15.41
CA TYR A 824 8.14 -14.65 -14.67
C TYR A 824 7.11 -14.91 -13.55
N PRO A 825 6.68 -13.93 -12.74
CA PRO A 825 5.72 -14.20 -11.66
C PRO A 825 4.35 -14.65 -12.19
N ILE A 826 4.04 -14.43 -13.46
CA ILE A 826 2.77 -14.83 -14.10
C ILE A 826 2.98 -15.81 -15.25
N SER A 827 4.23 -16.22 -15.53
CA SER A 827 4.52 -17.25 -16.52
C SER A 827 4.02 -18.58 -15.99
N VAL A 828 3.05 -19.17 -16.67
CA VAL A 828 2.61 -20.53 -16.41
C VAL A 828 3.23 -21.37 -17.53
N ASP A 829 4.15 -22.27 -17.18
CA ASP A 829 4.78 -23.16 -18.15
C ASP A 829 3.67 -23.88 -18.92
N ALA A 830 3.68 -23.80 -20.26
CA ALA A 830 2.87 -24.70 -21.07
C ALA A 830 3.38 -26.09 -20.73
N GLY A 831 2.57 -26.89 -20.02
CA GLY A 831 2.92 -28.28 -19.74
C GLY A 831 3.31 -28.97 -21.05
N PRO A 832 4.20 -29.98 -21.01
CA PRO A 832 4.62 -30.67 -22.22
C PRO A 832 3.37 -31.07 -23.01
N GLU A 833 3.25 -30.57 -24.25
CA GLU A 833 2.16 -30.99 -25.12
C GLU A 833 2.16 -32.53 -25.14
N PRO A 834 1.02 -33.19 -24.86
CA PRO A 834 0.94 -34.63 -24.99
C PRO A 834 1.30 -34.96 -26.44
N GLY A 835 2.45 -35.62 -26.61
CA GLY A 835 3.10 -35.78 -27.89
C GLY A 835 2.12 -36.15 -28.99
N ALA A 836 2.10 -35.31 -30.03
CA ALA A 836 1.65 -35.73 -31.35
C ALA A 836 2.55 -36.88 -31.80
N GLY A 837 2.09 -38.11 -31.59
CA GLY A 837 2.86 -39.31 -31.87
C GLY A 837 2.01 -40.58 -31.78
N ALA A 838 1.08 -40.73 -32.73
CA ALA A 838 0.66 -42.03 -33.26
C ALA A 838 -0.17 -41.80 -34.55
N GLU A 839 0.52 -41.67 -35.68
CA GLU A 839 0.13 -42.40 -36.91
C GLU A 839 0.90 -43.72 -36.96
#